data_AF-A0A813DWD5-F1
#
_entry.id   AF-A0A813DWD5-F1
#
_cell.length_a   1.000
_cell.length_b   1.000
_cell.length_c   1.000
_cell.angle_alpha   90.00
_cell.angle_beta   90.00
_cell.angle_gamma   90.00
#
_symmetry.space_group_name_H-M   'P 1'
#
loop_
_entity.id
_entity.type
_entity.pdbx_description
1 polymer ?
#
loop_
_entity_poly.entity_id
_entity_poly.type
_entity_poly.pdbx_seq_one_letter_code
_entity_poly.pdbx_strand_id
1 'polypeptide(L)'
;MAAVVFWHFGASGVSLALRFYTRRSIECVSSCFRCCQRCLRCCCRSGTDESAGASGGARDVRVVAGQRHRLSSVVQLKWYWFHLALQGGFLTREVLLISKLDGWCLEVSLAQLAIWLTLLIVVLEVWNFSKVRGSSEKQKVAVDSLFDMLLLPVNIGFFCTLCVRILKLQPSSHVRTMVAVVIESPDIYEALALWSVLELFVKVVDAEAGKDPQRDADARSSFGSFKSISLQGVKAWAFIQSVAVAAKLVLQGVVAVYFPTLCYWVSKSCKSCNDLYEDNVAAALGAVTFILCSFAIMFVFYFEAGYRRYLHDIGPMWKFLGVKGIVSVTYFQWLVISMLARWFNWDDTNVYLWHCLLYAFWMPVLAVFHATLAYPFQAGCRGSESQRLAPWLTSWLRTVRINCQRDCETTASSADVDAPRRPNSPPAAEAAEGSELPQLRGSRAEDDAGGSPCASPLRMHRHDLELAGVQLHATDDVVTDEVPARLLLLYLVFGMLCLYCSVKLVLRLVPLEDASDAIGPLRNITCTDEGDLAHFLQSRNDLNFQLLNDTTVRWRNPGVAGAWLPLCASTQVGCQLGHYPKHSLPSLMCTAAGHYTWAGECEAISCGKPPRLPHATPRMSDVASMNWTYGVTVHYDCRKPGWRGNLQALCNITGTWVVSGLCEEIICGPPPDDVPHATPVLNPNRTGENVSTGMAVRYQCDDMYNGTPTATCGDDGMYVKEGRCRKECGPPPSLLHASANFDNVITGAVGWLEGMRADYLCDPGFE
;
A
#
# COMPACT_ATOMS: atom_id res chain seq x y z
N MET A 1 -7.73 -0.81 -4.44
CA MET A 1 -7.23 -2.10 -4.98
C MET A 1 -7.24 -3.18 -3.92
N ALA A 2 -6.44 -3.06 -2.85
CA ALA A 2 -6.40 -4.05 -1.76
C ALA A 2 -7.82 -4.43 -1.27
N ALA A 3 -8.71 -3.46 -1.07
CA ALA A 3 -10.11 -3.73 -0.70
C ALA A 3 -10.84 -4.66 -1.68
N VAL A 4 -10.68 -4.49 -3.00
CA VAL A 4 -11.29 -5.38 -4.02
C VAL A 4 -10.79 -6.80 -3.86
N VAL A 5 -9.49 -6.96 -3.66
CA VAL A 5 -8.83 -8.27 -3.57
C VAL A 5 -9.18 -8.95 -2.25
N PHE A 6 -9.17 -8.23 -1.12
CA PHE A 6 -9.65 -8.73 0.17
C PHE A 6 -11.12 -9.12 0.12
N TRP A 7 -11.97 -8.33 -0.54
CA TRP A 7 -13.39 -8.67 -0.67
C TRP A 7 -13.60 -9.86 -1.58
N HIS A 8 -12.84 -9.97 -2.68
CA HIS A 8 -12.88 -11.14 -3.56
C HIS A 8 -12.46 -12.39 -2.79
N PHE A 9 -11.31 -12.37 -2.11
CA PHE A 9 -10.85 -13.46 -1.26
C PHE A 9 -11.77 -13.75 -0.09
N GLY A 10 -12.32 -12.73 0.56
CA GLY A 10 -13.24 -12.88 1.67
C GLY A 10 -14.53 -13.56 1.22
N ALA A 11 -15.10 -13.12 0.09
CA ALA A 11 -16.33 -13.67 -0.45
C ALA A 11 -16.12 -15.06 -1.09
N SER A 12 -15.00 -15.30 -1.78
CA SER A 12 -14.61 -16.62 -2.26
C SER A 12 -14.23 -17.56 -1.11
N GLY A 13 -13.62 -17.03 -0.05
CA GLY A 13 -13.34 -17.71 1.21
C GLY A 13 -14.61 -18.10 1.94
N VAL A 14 -15.64 -17.25 1.94
CA VAL A 14 -16.99 -17.59 2.43
C VAL A 14 -17.61 -18.67 1.54
N SER A 15 -17.45 -18.61 0.22
CA SER A 15 -17.93 -19.66 -0.70
C SER A 15 -17.27 -21.01 -0.41
N LEU A 16 -15.96 -21.02 -0.16
CA LEU A 16 -15.18 -22.20 0.24
C LEU A 16 -15.56 -22.67 1.65
N ALA A 17 -15.72 -21.76 2.60
CA ALA A 17 -16.18 -22.07 3.93
C ALA A 17 -17.57 -22.69 3.88
N LEU A 18 -18.49 -22.16 3.07
CA LEU A 18 -19.79 -22.77 2.81
C LEU A 18 -19.60 -24.18 2.25
N ARG A 19 -18.71 -24.41 1.28
CA ARG A 19 -18.42 -25.75 0.76
C ARG A 19 -17.95 -26.74 1.85
N PHE A 20 -17.02 -26.34 2.72
CA PHE A 20 -16.46 -27.25 3.74
C PHE A 20 -17.32 -27.37 5.01
N TYR A 21 -17.85 -26.26 5.51
CA TYR A 21 -18.65 -26.22 6.72
C TYR A 21 -20.03 -26.79 6.48
N THR A 22 -20.74 -26.49 5.38
CA THR A 22 -22.09 -27.03 5.16
C THR A 22 -22.09 -28.55 5.19
N ARG A 23 -21.02 -29.21 4.76
CA ARG A 23 -20.95 -30.67 4.78
C ARG A 23 -20.95 -31.24 6.21
N ARG A 24 -20.00 -30.82 7.05
CA ARG A 24 -19.89 -31.30 8.44
C ARG A 24 -20.98 -30.76 9.35
N SER A 25 -21.37 -29.49 9.18
CA SER A 25 -22.41 -28.89 10.02
C SER A 25 -23.79 -29.42 9.67
N ILE A 26 -24.11 -29.73 8.40
CA ILE A 26 -25.38 -30.41 8.07
C ILE A 26 -25.38 -31.86 8.57
N GLU A 27 -24.26 -32.58 8.49
CA GLU A 27 -24.17 -33.93 9.07
C GLU A 27 -24.33 -33.89 10.60
N CYS A 28 -23.65 -32.96 11.28
CA CYS A 28 -23.74 -32.79 12.72
C CYS A 28 -25.13 -32.29 13.16
N VAL A 29 -25.69 -31.27 12.50
CA VAL A 29 -27.02 -30.73 12.78
C VAL A 29 -28.11 -31.73 12.42
N SER A 30 -28.01 -32.47 11.31
CA SER A 30 -29.01 -33.51 10.98
C SER A 30 -28.92 -34.72 11.92
N SER A 31 -27.72 -35.06 12.41
CA SER A 31 -27.53 -36.11 13.40
C SER A 31 -28.04 -35.66 14.77
N CYS A 32 -27.76 -34.42 15.16
CA CYS A 32 -28.27 -33.79 16.37
C CYS A 32 -29.80 -33.63 16.31
N PHE A 33 -30.37 -33.25 15.17
CA PHE A 33 -31.81 -33.16 14.96
C PHE A 33 -32.48 -34.54 14.98
N ARG A 34 -31.88 -35.57 14.37
CA ARG A 34 -32.36 -36.96 14.47
C ARG A 34 -32.26 -37.50 15.90
N CYS A 35 -31.20 -37.15 16.63
CA CYS A 35 -31.03 -37.49 18.05
C CYS A 35 -32.11 -36.78 18.89
N CYS A 36 -32.34 -35.48 18.66
CA CYS A 36 -33.37 -34.68 19.33
C CYS A 36 -34.78 -35.17 19.01
N GLN A 37 -35.08 -35.56 17.76
CA GLN A 37 -36.36 -36.20 17.40
C GLN A 37 -36.53 -37.58 18.06
N ARG A 38 -35.46 -38.38 18.21
CA ARG A 38 -35.51 -39.65 18.94
C ARG A 38 -35.71 -39.44 20.44
N CYS A 39 -35.05 -38.45 21.04
CA CYS A 39 -35.28 -38.07 22.44
C CYS A 39 -36.70 -37.54 22.66
N LEU A 40 -37.22 -36.68 21.79
CA LEU A 40 -38.61 -36.19 21.87
C LEU A 40 -39.64 -37.32 21.72
N ARG A 41 -39.37 -38.33 20.87
CA ARG A 41 -40.24 -39.52 20.77
C ARG A 41 -40.12 -40.45 21.98
N CYS A 42 -38.96 -40.53 22.63
CA CYS A 42 -38.79 -41.34 23.85
C CYS A 42 -39.43 -40.65 25.07
N CYS A 43 -39.28 -39.33 25.21
CA CYS A 43 -39.90 -38.57 26.30
C CYS A 43 -41.44 -38.52 26.20
N CYS A 44 -42.02 -38.56 25.00
CA CYS A 44 -43.48 -38.63 24.84
C CYS A 44 -44.08 -40.04 25.01
N ARG A 45 -43.27 -41.10 25.22
CA ARG A 45 -43.76 -42.48 25.39
C ARG A 45 -43.70 -43.01 26.83
N SER A 46 -43.21 -42.21 27.77
CA SER A 46 -42.97 -42.65 29.16
C SER A 46 -43.97 -42.08 30.19
N GLY A 47 -45.12 -41.55 29.77
CA GLY A 47 -46.08 -41.00 30.72
C GLY A 47 -47.49 -41.08 30.20
N THR A 48 -48.10 -42.25 30.30
CA THR A 48 -49.52 -42.48 30.67
C THR A 48 -49.83 -43.96 30.48
N ASP A 49 -49.58 -44.76 31.50
CA ASP A 49 -50.40 -45.94 31.79
C ASP A 49 -50.91 -45.72 33.22
N GLU A 50 -52.15 -45.25 33.35
CA GLU A 50 -53.14 -45.91 34.20
C GLU A 50 -54.49 -45.16 34.18
N SER A 51 -55.52 -45.95 33.88
CA SER A 51 -56.93 -45.79 34.26
C SER A 51 -57.77 -44.69 33.60
N ALA A 52 -58.66 -45.11 32.69
CA ALA A 52 -60.12 -45.10 32.90
C ALA A 52 -60.84 -45.23 31.55
N GLY A 53 -61.68 -46.26 31.45
CA GLY A 53 -62.50 -46.50 30.27
C GLY A 53 -63.58 -45.45 30.07
N ALA A 54 -63.82 -45.08 28.82
CA ALA A 54 -65.10 -44.59 28.35
C ALA A 54 -65.16 -44.75 26.84
N SER A 55 -66.07 -45.63 26.42
CA SER A 55 -66.55 -45.79 25.06
C SER A 55 -67.10 -44.49 24.49
N GLY A 56 -66.66 -44.09 23.29
CA GLY A 56 -67.43 -43.15 22.46
C GLY A 56 -66.60 -42.26 21.56
N GLY A 57 -66.77 -42.42 20.24
CA GLY A 57 -66.55 -41.36 19.26
C GLY A 57 -65.24 -41.43 18.48
N ALA A 58 -65.22 -42.27 17.45
CA ALA A 58 -64.26 -42.18 16.36
C ALA A 58 -64.44 -40.82 15.64
N ARG A 59 -63.55 -39.85 15.92
CA ARG A 59 -63.35 -38.66 15.07
C ARG A 59 -61.99 -38.78 14.40
N ASP A 60 -62.08 -38.90 13.09
CA ASP A 60 -61.02 -39.01 12.10
C ASP A 60 -60.21 -37.69 12.04
N VAL A 61 -59.21 -37.54 12.92
CA VAL A 61 -58.24 -36.42 12.84
C VAL A 61 -57.08 -36.87 11.97
N ARG A 62 -57.34 -36.90 10.67
CA ARG A 62 -56.39 -37.26 9.62
C ARG A 62 -56.02 -36.03 8.79
N VAL A 63 -55.64 -34.92 9.41
CA VAL A 63 -55.23 -33.71 8.67
C VAL A 63 -54.11 -32.98 9.41
N VAL A 64 -53.12 -32.49 8.65
CA VAL A 64 -52.04 -31.55 9.02
C VAL A 64 -50.72 -32.12 9.60
N ALA A 65 -50.31 -33.35 9.24
CA ALA A 65 -48.88 -33.74 9.34
C ALA A 65 -48.14 -33.68 7.98
N GLY A 66 -48.87 -33.62 6.86
CA GLY A 66 -48.28 -33.67 5.50
C GLY A 66 -47.72 -32.36 4.94
N GLN A 67 -47.93 -31.21 5.62
CA GLN A 67 -47.64 -29.90 5.03
C GLN A 67 -46.35 -29.24 5.55
N ARG A 68 -45.76 -29.73 6.65
CA ARG A 68 -44.51 -29.16 7.21
C ARG A 68 -43.23 -29.60 6.50
N HIS A 69 -43.26 -30.68 5.70
CA HIS A 69 -42.08 -31.13 4.94
C HIS A 69 -41.87 -30.39 3.60
N ARG A 70 -42.86 -29.64 3.09
CA ARG A 70 -42.73 -28.92 1.79
C ARG A 70 -42.09 -27.54 1.88
N LEU A 71 -42.01 -26.93 3.06
CA LEU A 71 -41.39 -25.60 3.23
C LEU A 71 -39.90 -25.69 3.61
N SER A 72 -39.39 -26.87 3.97
CA SER A 72 -37.95 -27.06 4.23
C SER A 72 -37.14 -27.45 2.98
N SER A 73 -37.77 -27.54 1.80
CA SER A 73 -37.03 -27.49 0.53
C SER A 73 -36.58 -26.06 0.21
N VAL A 74 -36.17 -25.33 1.26
CA VAL A 74 -35.51 -24.03 1.20
C VAL A 74 -34.45 -24.15 0.14
N VAL A 75 -34.53 -23.25 -0.85
CA VAL A 75 -33.60 -23.09 -1.96
C VAL A 75 -32.19 -23.28 -1.42
N GLN A 76 -31.61 -24.47 -1.63
CA GLN A 76 -30.22 -24.71 -1.29
C GLN A 76 -29.42 -23.89 -2.29
N LEU A 77 -29.13 -22.64 -1.92
CA LEU A 77 -28.31 -21.75 -2.71
C LEU A 77 -26.97 -22.45 -2.89
N LYS A 78 -26.74 -22.97 -4.08
CA LYS A 78 -25.53 -23.73 -4.35
C LYS A 78 -24.37 -22.73 -4.41
N TRP A 79 -23.30 -23.03 -3.67
CA TRP A 79 -22.15 -22.13 -3.48
C TRP A 79 -21.54 -21.64 -4.80
N TYR A 80 -21.50 -22.48 -5.82
CA TYR A 80 -20.90 -22.15 -7.11
C TYR A 80 -21.71 -21.11 -7.92
N TRP A 81 -23.04 -21.09 -7.80
CA TRP A 81 -23.87 -20.05 -8.44
C TRP A 81 -23.67 -18.70 -7.77
N PHE A 82 -23.55 -18.72 -6.43
CA PHE A 82 -23.19 -17.54 -5.66
C PHE A 82 -21.81 -17.01 -6.07
N HIS A 83 -20.82 -17.90 -6.24
CA HIS A 83 -19.48 -17.55 -6.71
C HIS A 83 -19.50 -16.92 -8.11
N LEU A 84 -20.19 -17.54 -9.08
CA LEU A 84 -20.29 -17.00 -10.44
C LEU A 84 -21.02 -15.65 -10.50
N ALA A 85 -22.10 -15.49 -9.73
CA ALA A 85 -22.81 -14.21 -9.62
C ALA A 85 -21.92 -13.13 -9.02
N LEU A 86 -21.08 -13.47 -8.03
CA LEU A 86 -20.10 -12.57 -7.44
C LEU A 86 -19.03 -12.16 -8.47
N GLN A 87 -18.47 -13.10 -9.24
CA GLN A 87 -17.52 -12.78 -10.32
C GLN A 87 -18.13 -11.84 -11.36
N GLY A 88 -19.36 -12.11 -11.79
CA GLY A 88 -20.10 -11.21 -12.69
C GLY A 88 -20.28 -9.82 -12.09
N GLY A 89 -20.60 -9.73 -10.80
CA GLY A 89 -20.73 -8.46 -10.08
C GLY A 89 -19.42 -7.65 -10.05
N PHE A 90 -18.29 -8.30 -9.79
CA PHE A 90 -16.98 -7.65 -9.86
C PHE A 90 -16.61 -7.21 -11.27
N LEU A 91 -16.85 -8.02 -12.30
CA LEU A 91 -16.60 -7.65 -13.70
C LEU A 91 -17.44 -6.45 -14.13
N THR A 92 -18.73 -6.43 -13.79
CA THR A 92 -19.59 -5.27 -14.06
C THR A 92 -19.08 -4.01 -13.35
N ARG A 93 -18.63 -4.12 -12.09
CA ARG A 93 -17.99 -2.99 -11.40
C ARG A 93 -16.76 -2.49 -12.15
N GLU A 94 -15.90 -3.38 -12.64
CA GLU A 94 -14.70 -2.99 -13.39
C GLU A 94 -15.05 -2.30 -14.72
N VAL A 95 -16.06 -2.78 -15.46
CA VAL A 95 -16.59 -2.10 -16.66
C VAL A 95 -17.06 -0.68 -16.34
N LEU A 96 -17.83 -0.51 -15.26
CA LEU A 96 -18.29 0.82 -14.81
C LEU A 96 -17.12 1.73 -14.44
N LEU A 97 -16.10 1.19 -13.77
CA LEU A 97 -14.91 1.94 -13.39
C LEU A 97 -14.08 2.36 -14.62
N ILE A 98 -13.88 1.47 -15.60
CA ILE A 98 -13.18 1.78 -16.85
C ILE A 98 -13.90 2.88 -17.62
N SER A 99 -15.23 2.79 -17.72
CA SER A 99 -16.05 3.82 -18.36
C SER A 99 -16.00 5.15 -17.61
N LYS A 100 -16.00 5.14 -16.27
CA LYS A 100 -15.87 6.37 -15.46
C LYS A 100 -14.51 7.05 -15.67
N LEU A 101 -13.45 6.26 -15.88
CA LEU A 101 -12.09 6.74 -16.12
C LEU A 101 -11.80 7.05 -17.60
N ASP A 102 -12.77 6.88 -18.51
CA ASP A 102 -12.60 6.96 -19.97
C ASP A 102 -11.40 6.13 -20.48
N GLY A 103 -11.21 4.94 -19.90
CA GLY A 103 -9.98 4.15 -20.01
C GLY A 103 -10.02 3.00 -21.03
N TRP A 104 -10.90 3.05 -22.02
CA TRP A 104 -11.11 1.96 -23.00
C TRP A 104 -10.00 1.90 -24.06
N CYS A 105 -8.79 1.51 -23.66
CA CYS A 105 -7.71 1.14 -24.58
C CYS A 105 -7.84 -0.31 -25.09
N LEU A 106 -7.12 -0.66 -26.16
CA LEU A 106 -7.21 -1.96 -26.80
C LEU A 106 -6.88 -3.10 -25.83
N GLU A 107 -5.82 -2.96 -25.04
CA GLU A 107 -5.37 -3.98 -24.09
C GLU A 107 -6.41 -4.24 -23.00
N VAL A 108 -6.99 -3.19 -22.42
CA VAL A 108 -8.06 -3.31 -21.42
C VAL A 108 -9.30 -3.93 -22.04
N SER A 109 -9.66 -3.54 -23.26
CA SER A 109 -10.81 -4.09 -23.99
C SER A 109 -10.64 -5.58 -24.28
N LEU A 110 -9.46 -6.00 -24.73
CA LEU A 110 -9.12 -7.40 -24.99
C LEU A 110 -9.17 -8.23 -23.71
N ALA A 111 -8.57 -7.74 -22.61
CA ALA A 111 -8.60 -8.44 -21.33
C ALA A 111 -10.04 -8.58 -20.79
N GLN A 112 -10.86 -7.52 -20.91
CA GLN A 112 -12.27 -7.55 -20.52
C GLN A 112 -13.08 -8.52 -21.38
N LEU A 113 -12.94 -8.46 -22.70
CA LEU A 113 -13.62 -9.38 -23.62
C LEU A 113 -13.28 -10.83 -23.29
N ALA A 114 -12.00 -11.13 -23.05
CA ALA A 114 -11.54 -12.47 -22.73
C ALA A 114 -12.12 -12.98 -21.40
N ILE A 115 -12.15 -12.18 -20.34
CA ILE A 115 -12.73 -12.64 -19.07
C ILE A 115 -14.27 -12.80 -19.14
N TRP A 116 -14.98 -11.95 -19.89
CA TRP A 116 -16.42 -12.14 -20.11
C TRP A 116 -16.72 -13.41 -20.91
N LEU A 117 -15.91 -13.70 -21.94
CA LEU A 117 -16.01 -14.94 -22.70
C LEU A 117 -15.73 -16.16 -21.80
N THR A 118 -14.70 -16.09 -20.97
CA THR A 118 -14.37 -17.13 -19.98
C THR A 118 -15.52 -17.38 -19.02
N LEU A 119 -16.09 -16.31 -18.44
CA LEU A 119 -17.22 -16.40 -17.53
C LEU A 119 -18.43 -17.06 -18.22
N LEU A 120 -18.73 -16.68 -19.47
CA LEU A 120 -19.83 -17.27 -20.24
C LEU A 120 -19.64 -18.77 -20.42
N ILE A 121 -18.46 -19.20 -20.89
CA ILE A 121 -18.15 -20.62 -21.09
C ILE A 121 -18.29 -21.40 -19.78
N VAL A 122 -17.71 -20.88 -18.68
CA VAL A 122 -17.77 -21.56 -17.38
C VAL A 122 -19.20 -21.60 -16.82
N VAL A 123 -20.00 -20.55 -17.01
CA VAL A 123 -21.43 -20.55 -16.62
C VAL A 123 -22.20 -21.63 -17.38
N LEU A 124 -21.96 -21.79 -18.69
CA LEU A 124 -22.61 -22.82 -19.51
C LEU A 124 -22.20 -24.24 -19.07
N GLU A 125 -20.93 -24.45 -18.79
CA GLU A 125 -20.45 -25.74 -18.28
C GLU A 125 -21.01 -26.06 -16.90
N VAL A 126 -20.94 -25.10 -15.97
CA VAL A 126 -21.50 -25.25 -14.63
C VAL A 126 -23.00 -25.52 -14.69
N TRP A 127 -23.72 -24.86 -15.61
CA TRP A 127 -25.12 -25.15 -15.88
C TRP A 127 -25.34 -26.60 -16.32
N ASN A 128 -24.58 -27.08 -17.31
CA ASN A 128 -24.69 -28.44 -17.83
C ASN A 128 -24.40 -29.50 -16.75
N PHE A 129 -23.32 -29.34 -16.00
CA PHE A 129 -22.96 -30.24 -14.90
C PHE A 129 -23.92 -30.14 -13.71
N SER A 130 -24.55 -28.98 -13.49
CA SER A 130 -25.54 -28.82 -12.42
C SER A 130 -26.79 -29.68 -12.63
N LYS A 131 -27.13 -30.01 -13.88
CA LYS A 131 -28.22 -30.93 -14.22
C LYS A 131 -27.87 -32.38 -13.88
N VAL A 132 -26.58 -32.70 -13.88
CA VAL A 132 -26.05 -34.04 -13.61
C VAL A 132 -25.70 -34.25 -12.15
N ARG A 133 -25.66 -33.18 -11.36
CA ARG A 133 -25.52 -33.22 -9.90
C ARG A 133 -26.74 -33.90 -9.28
N GLY A 134 -26.75 -35.23 -9.32
CA GLY A 134 -27.87 -36.05 -8.87
C GLY A 134 -28.05 -36.04 -7.36
N SER A 135 -29.01 -36.83 -6.89
CA SER A 135 -29.35 -36.91 -5.47
C SER A 135 -28.30 -37.61 -4.62
N SER A 136 -27.49 -38.50 -5.22
CA SER A 136 -26.49 -39.29 -4.50
C SER A 136 -25.31 -38.43 -4.03
N GLU A 137 -24.97 -38.59 -2.75
CA GLU A 137 -23.94 -37.81 -2.07
C GLU A 137 -22.57 -37.91 -2.75
N LYS A 138 -22.22 -39.11 -3.25
CA LYS A 138 -20.96 -39.30 -3.96
C LYS A 138 -20.92 -38.44 -5.23
N GLN A 139 -22.02 -38.39 -6.00
CA GLN A 139 -22.11 -37.57 -7.22
C GLN A 139 -21.94 -36.08 -6.92
N LYS A 140 -22.59 -35.61 -5.85
CA LYS A 140 -22.47 -34.20 -5.42
C LYS A 140 -21.02 -33.86 -5.12
N VAL A 141 -20.32 -34.74 -4.41
CA VAL A 141 -18.91 -34.56 -4.06
C VAL A 141 -18.02 -34.51 -5.31
N ALA A 142 -18.23 -35.39 -6.28
CA ALA A 142 -17.40 -35.40 -7.49
C ALA A 142 -17.67 -34.19 -8.40
N VAL A 143 -18.95 -33.83 -8.57
CA VAL A 143 -19.33 -32.64 -9.33
C VAL A 143 -18.85 -31.37 -8.64
N ASP A 144 -18.86 -31.32 -7.31
CA ASP A 144 -18.33 -30.17 -6.56
C ASP A 144 -16.82 -30.05 -6.70
N SER A 145 -16.07 -31.16 -6.59
CA SER A 145 -14.63 -31.18 -6.90
C SER A 145 -14.32 -30.74 -8.34
N LEU A 146 -15.19 -31.08 -9.29
CA LEU A 146 -15.07 -30.65 -10.68
C LEU A 146 -15.34 -29.14 -10.84
N PHE A 147 -16.28 -28.58 -10.07
CA PHE A 147 -16.58 -27.15 -10.13
C PHE A 147 -15.40 -26.29 -9.68
N ASP A 148 -14.59 -26.72 -8.72
CA ASP A 148 -13.38 -25.95 -8.36
C ASP A 148 -12.39 -25.84 -9.53
N MET A 149 -12.25 -26.93 -10.29
CA MET A 149 -11.46 -26.97 -11.53
C MET A 149 -12.06 -26.05 -12.60
N LEU A 150 -13.38 -26.08 -12.80
CA LEU A 150 -14.06 -25.26 -13.81
C LEU A 150 -14.08 -23.76 -13.47
N LEU A 151 -14.07 -23.40 -12.19
CA LEU A 151 -14.05 -22.00 -11.73
C LEU A 151 -12.65 -21.37 -11.78
N LEU A 152 -11.60 -22.18 -11.86
CA LEU A 152 -10.20 -21.72 -11.88
C LEU A 152 -9.92 -20.67 -12.97
N PRO A 153 -10.29 -20.87 -14.25
CA PRO A 153 -10.00 -19.90 -15.31
C PRO A 153 -10.67 -18.54 -15.10
N VAL A 154 -11.87 -18.51 -14.52
CA VAL A 154 -12.58 -17.26 -14.22
C VAL A 154 -11.87 -16.48 -13.11
N ASN A 155 -11.41 -17.17 -12.07
CA ASN A 155 -10.70 -16.50 -10.97
C ASN A 155 -9.36 -15.94 -11.45
N ILE A 156 -8.56 -16.72 -12.17
CA ILE A 156 -7.28 -16.28 -12.74
C ILE A 156 -7.50 -15.09 -13.68
N GLY A 157 -8.42 -15.24 -14.65
CA GLY A 157 -8.68 -14.20 -15.65
C GLY A 157 -9.22 -12.91 -15.03
N PHE A 158 -10.01 -12.98 -13.95
CA PHE A 158 -10.43 -11.80 -13.20
C PHE A 158 -9.23 -11.01 -12.64
N PHE A 159 -8.28 -11.67 -11.96
CA PHE A 159 -7.10 -11.00 -11.42
C PHE A 159 -6.21 -10.43 -12.54
N CYS A 160 -6.02 -11.16 -13.64
CA CYS A 160 -5.24 -10.67 -14.77
C CYS A 160 -5.90 -9.42 -15.39
N THR A 161 -7.21 -9.44 -15.63
CA THR A 161 -7.93 -8.28 -16.17
C THR A 161 -7.89 -7.08 -15.23
N LEU A 162 -7.98 -7.33 -13.91
CA LEU A 162 -7.79 -6.28 -12.89
C LEU A 162 -6.38 -5.68 -12.97
N CYS A 163 -5.33 -6.50 -13.09
CA CYS A 163 -3.96 -6.03 -13.24
C CYS A 163 -3.74 -5.24 -14.53
N VAL A 164 -4.28 -5.69 -15.68
CA VAL A 164 -4.19 -4.96 -16.97
C VAL A 164 -4.81 -3.56 -16.85
N ARG A 165 -6.02 -3.46 -16.29
CA ARG A 165 -6.67 -2.16 -16.07
C ARG A 165 -5.79 -1.24 -15.24
N ILE A 166 -5.25 -1.77 -14.15
CA ILE A 166 -4.49 -1.00 -13.17
C ILE A 166 -3.17 -0.51 -13.76
N LEU A 167 -2.43 -1.37 -14.44
CA LEU A 167 -1.17 -1.01 -15.11
C LEU A 167 -1.38 0.06 -16.19
N LYS A 168 -2.50 0.01 -16.93
CA LYS A 168 -2.79 0.97 -18.01
C LYS A 168 -3.38 2.29 -17.53
N LEU A 169 -4.30 2.25 -16.58
CA LEU A 169 -5.07 3.44 -16.18
C LEU A 169 -4.51 4.13 -14.94
N GLN A 170 -3.64 3.48 -14.16
CA GLN A 170 -3.13 4.01 -12.89
C GLN A 170 -1.63 3.69 -12.68
N PRO A 171 -0.73 4.15 -13.58
CA PRO A 171 0.70 3.83 -13.52
C PRO A 171 1.40 4.63 -12.40
N SER A 172 1.22 4.23 -11.15
CA SER A 172 2.00 4.75 -10.03
C SER A 172 2.97 3.68 -9.52
N SER A 173 4.08 4.11 -8.92
CA SER A 173 5.08 3.21 -8.36
C SER A 173 4.48 2.25 -7.31
N HIS A 174 3.61 2.77 -6.42
CA HIS A 174 2.91 1.98 -5.40
C HIS A 174 1.96 0.94 -5.99
N VAL A 175 1.33 1.27 -7.12
CA VAL A 175 0.44 0.35 -7.82
C VAL A 175 1.19 -0.85 -8.38
N ARG A 176 2.45 -0.69 -8.81
CA ARG A 176 3.26 -1.81 -9.32
C ARG A 176 3.49 -2.88 -8.26
N THR A 177 3.82 -2.48 -7.04
CA THR A 177 3.99 -3.41 -5.91
C THR A 177 2.70 -4.19 -5.65
N MET A 178 1.55 -3.54 -5.73
CA MET A 178 0.26 -4.23 -5.58
C MET A 178 -0.04 -5.21 -6.71
N VAL A 179 0.28 -4.85 -7.96
CA VAL A 179 0.06 -5.74 -9.11
C VAL A 179 0.84 -7.04 -8.96
N ALA A 180 2.09 -6.97 -8.50
CA ALA A 180 2.90 -8.16 -8.23
C ALA A 180 2.27 -9.09 -7.16
N VAL A 181 1.56 -8.54 -6.18
CA VAL A 181 0.85 -9.37 -5.19
C VAL A 181 -0.46 -9.95 -5.74
N VAL A 182 -1.18 -9.15 -6.53
CA VAL A 182 -2.47 -9.56 -7.11
C VAL A 182 -2.29 -10.62 -8.20
N ILE A 183 -1.16 -10.63 -8.90
CA ILE A 183 -0.90 -11.64 -9.92
C ILE A 183 -0.47 -13.00 -9.34
N GLU A 184 0.03 -13.05 -8.11
CA GLU A 184 0.35 -14.28 -7.37
C GLU A 184 -0.86 -14.80 -6.56
N SER A 185 -1.87 -13.96 -6.37
CA SER A 185 -3.14 -14.33 -5.74
C SER A 185 -3.86 -15.55 -6.36
N PRO A 186 -3.79 -15.80 -7.68
CA PRO A 186 -4.38 -16.99 -8.29
C PRO A 186 -3.76 -18.32 -7.82
N ASP A 187 -2.53 -18.34 -7.29
CA ASP A 187 -1.87 -19.55 -6.78
C ASP A 187 -2.71 -20.25 -5.69
N ILE A 188 -3.49 -19.47 -4.92
CA ILE A 188 -4.43 -20.02 -3.93
C ILE A 188 -5.48 -20.88 -4.62
N TYR A 189 -6.05 -20.40 -5.73
CA TYR A 189 -7.09 -21.12 -6.46
C TYR A 189 -6.51 -22.35 -7.18
N GLU A 190 -5.29 -22.25 -7.70
CA GLU A 190 -4.57 -23.40 -8.24
C GLU A 190 -4.37 -24.48 -7.17
N ALA A 191 -3.98 -24.07 -5.96
CA ALA A 191 -3.78 -25.01 -4.86
C ALA A 191 -5.07 -25.69 -4.39
N LEU A 192 -6.17 -24.94 -4.33
CA LEU A 192 -7.49 -25.47 -4.01
C LEU A 192 -8.05 -26.39 -5.10
N ALA A 193 -7.80 -26.07 -6.37
CA ALA A 193 -8.17 -26.93 -7.50
C ALA A 193 -7.41 -28.26 -7.43
N LEU A 194 -6.09 -28.21 -7.17
CA LEU A 194 -5.27 -29.41 -7.02
C LEU A 194 -5.72 -30.28 -5.84
N TRP A 195 -6.01 -29.68 -4.69
CA TRP A 195 -6.58 -30.39 -3.54
C TRP A 195 -7.88 -31.09 -3.95
N SER A 196 -8.81 -30.36 -4.56
CA SER A 196 -10.12 -30.89 -4.93
C SER A 196 -10.03 -32.10 -5.88
N VAL A 197 -9.00 -32.13 -6.71
CA VAL A 197 -8.74 -33.19 -7.70
C VAL A 197 -8.05 -34.38 -7.08
N LEU A 198 -7.06 -34.16 -6.21
CA LEU A 198 -6.46 -35.26 -5.46
C LEU A 198 -7.50 -35.93 -4.55
N GLU A 199 -8.39 -35.16 -3.93
CA GLU A 199 -9.50 -35.69 -3.15
C GLU A 199 -10.48 -36.50 -4.01
N LEU A 200 -10.74 -36.07 -5.24
CA LEU A 200 -11.55 -36.83 -6.20
C LEU A 200 -10.87 -38.15 -6.55
N PHE A 201 -9.57 -38.13 -6.86
CA PHE A 201 -8.80 -39.32 -7.19
C PHE A 201 -8.77 -40.34 -6.08
N VAL A 202 -8.56 -39.88 -4.85
CA VAL A 202 -8.60 -40.74 -3.67
C VAL A 202 -9.94 -41.48 -3.58
N LYS A 203 -11.07 -40.80 -3.80
CA LYS A 203 -12.40 -41.41 -3.75
C LYS A 203 -12.66 -42.37 -4.91
N VAL A 204 -12.14 -42.06 -6.09
CA VAL A 204 -12.22 -42.91 -7.27
C VAL A 204 -11.49 -44.23 -7.01
N VAL A 205 -10.24 -44.14 -6.57
CA VAL A 205 -9.40 -45.29 -6.25
C VAL A 205 -10.04 -46.14 -5.16
N ASP A 206 -10.58 -45.53 -4.11
CA ASP A 206 -11.29 -46.25 -3.04
C ASP A 206 -12.50 -47.03 -3.56
N ALA A 207 -13.25 -46.43 -4.49
CA ALA A 207 -14.44 -47.04 -5.06
C ALA A 207 -14.07 -48.23 -5.97
N GLU A 208 -13.01 -48.10 -6.77
CA GLU A 208 -12.51 -49.17 -7.64
C GLU A 208 -11.88 -50.31 -6.83
N ALA A 209 -11.02 -50.01 -5.85
CA ALA A 209 -10.44 -51.02 -4.95
C ALA A 209 -11.50 -51.74 -4.09
N GLY A 210 -12.72 -51.19 -4.00
CA GLY A 210 -13.87 -51.84 -3.37
C GLY A 210 -14.49 -52.96 -4.22
N LYS A 211 -14.26 -52.99 -5.54
CA LYS A 211 -14.88 -53.97 -6.43
C LYS A 211 -14.33 -55.38 -6.22
N ASP A 212 -13.03 -55.51 -5.98
CA ASP A 212 -12.31 -56.78 -5.77
C ASP A 212 -11.45 -56.73 -4.48
N PRO A 213 -12.06 -57.00 -3.31
CA PRO A 213 -11.38 -56.87 -2.02
C PRO A 213 -10.21 -57.83 -1.84
N GLN A 214 -10.27 -58.99 -2.50
CA GLN A 214 -9.37 -60.12 -2.25
C GLN A 214 -8.07 -59.98 -3.04
N ARG A 215 -8.14 -59.43 -4.25
CA ARG A 215 -6.97 -59.14 -5.08
C ARG A 215 -6.12 -57.99 -4.54
N ASP A 216 -6.74 -57.07 -3.81
CA ASP A 216 -6.15 -55.78 -3.48
C ASP A 216 -5.79 -55.61 -1.99
N ALA A 217 -5.82 -56.67 -1.16
CA ALA A 217 -5.55 -56.54 0.27
C ALA A 217 -4.15 -55.95 0.57
N ASP A 218 -3.11 -56.46 -0.09
CA ASP A 218 -1.72 -56.00 0.09
C ASP A 218 -1.52 -54.58 -0.45
N ALA A 219 -2.11 -54.32 -1.61
CA ALA A 219 -2.19 -52.99 -2.21
C ALA A 219 -2.83 -52.00 -1.22
N ARG A 220 -4.00 -52.32 -0.65
CA ARG A 220 -4.77 -51.44 0.22
C ARG A 220 -3.98 -50.97 1.44
N SER A 221 -3.16 -51.84 2.03
CA SER A 221 -2.35 -51.51 3.21
C SER A 221 -1.22 -50.53 2.89
N SER A 222 -0.45 -50.80 1.84
CA SER A 222 0.65 -49.93 1.39
C SER A 222 0.11 -48.59 0.86
N PHE A 223 -1.04 -48.62 0.22
CA PHE A 223 -1.67 -47.45 -0.38
C PHE A 223 -2.39 -46.55 0.62
N GLY A 224 -2.89 -47.08 1.73
CA GLY A 224 -3.56 -46.28 2.77
C GLY A 224 -2.67 -45.17 3.30
N SER A 225 -1.41 -45.50 3.60
CA SER A 225 -0.41 -44.54 4.08
C SER A 225 -0.07 -43.50 3.02
N PHE A 226 0.23 -43.93 1.79
CA PHE A 226 0.58 -43.02 0.69
C PHE A 226 -0.55 -42.04 0.36
N LYS A 227 -1.81 -42.53 0.33
CA LYS A 227 -3.01 -41.73 0.11
C LYS A 227 -3.17 -40.66 1.18
N SER A 228 -3.05 -41.04 2.45
CA SER A 228 -3.18 -40.10 3.57
C SER A 228 -2.10 -39.03 3.51
N ILE A 229 -0.83 -39.44 3.29
CA ILE A 229 0.31 -38.53 3.17
C ILE A 229 0.14 -37.57 2.00
N SER A 230 -0.25 -38.06 0.82
CA SER A 230 -0.44 -37.21 -0.37
C SER A 230 -1.56 -36.20 -0.16
N LEU A 231 -2.70 -36.64 0.40
CA LEU A 231 -3.84 -35.75 0.65
C LEU A 231 -3.53 -34.71 1.72
N GLN A 232 -2.87 -35.10 2.82
CA GLN A 232 -2.44 -34.16 3.86
C GLN A 232 -1.36 -33.21 3.36
N GLY A 233 -0.43 -33.68 2.52
CA GLY A 233 0.61 -32.86 1.90
C GLY A 233 0.03 -31.75 1.03
N VAL A 234 -0.92 -32.08 0.15
CA VAL A 234 -1.59 -31.06 -0.70
C VAL A 234 -2.47 -30.11 0.12
N LYS A 235 -3.13 -30.61 1.18
CA LYS A 235 -3.87 -29.74 2.12
C LYS A 235 -2.95 -28.77 2.84
N ALA A 236 -1.82 -29.25 3.36
CA ALA A 236 -0.83 -28.43 4.01
C ALA A 236 -0.26 -27.39 3.04
N TRP A 237 0.04 -27.78 1.80
CA TRP A 237 0.48 -26.84 0.77
C TRP A 237 -0.57 -25.76 0.47
N ALA A 238 -1.82 -26.13 0.22
CA ALA A 238 -2.89 -25.15 -0.04
C ALA A 238 -3.07 -24.18 1.13
N PHE A 239 -2.96 -24.68 2.36
CA PHE A 239 -2.98 -23.84 3.57
C PHE A 239 -1.79 -22.89 3.65
N ILE A 240 -0.56 -23.41 3.49
CA ILE A 240 0.68 -22.61 3.53
C ILE A 240 0.66 -21.54 2.44
N GLN A 241 0.26 -21.89 1.21
CA GLN A 241 0.15 -20.94 0.10
C GLN A 241 -0.87 -19.84 0.41
N SER A 242 -2.03 -20.20 0.97
CA SER A 242 -3.05 -19.24 1.37
C SER A 242 -2.52 -18.27 2.44
N VAL A 243 -1.80 -18.77 3.44
CA VAL A 243 -1.19 -17.96 4.50
C VAL A 243 -0.09 -17.07 3.94
N ALA A 244 0.78 -17.59 3.06
CA ALA A 244 1.89 -16.85 2.46
C ALA A 244 1.38 -15.68 1.59
N VAL A 245 0.43 -15.95 0.69
CA VAL A 245 -0.18 -14.93 -0.17
C VAL A 245 -0.97 -13.92 0.66
N ALA A 246 -1.72 -14.35 1.68
CA ALA A 246 -2.42 -13.44 2.57
C ALA A 246 -1.46 -12.54 3.35
N ALA A 247 -0.36 -13.08 3.88
CA ALA A 247 0.67 -12.31 4.56
C ALA A 247 1.33 -11.30 3.60
N LYS A 248 1.66 -11.73 2.37
CA LYS A 248 2.19 -10.85 1.33
C LYS A 248 1.21 -9.71 1.01
N LEU A 249 -0.07 -10.00 0.86
CA LEU A 249 -1.11 -9.02 0.58
C LEU A 249 -1.33 -8.05 1.75
N VAL A 250 -1.29 -8.51 2.98
CA VAL A 250 -1.34 -7.62 4.15
C VAL A 250 -0.09 -6.73 4.20
N LEU A 251 1.11 -7.29 4.05
CA LEU A 251 2.35 -6.56 4.21
C LEU A 251 2.61 -5.57 3.07
N GLN A 252 2.61 -6.03 1.82
CA GLN A 252 2.86 -5.20 0.64
C GLN A 252 1.62 -4.45 0.17
N GLY A 253 0.42 -4.99 0.37
CA GLY A 253 -0.82 -4.37 -0.07
C GLY A 253 -1.46 -3.43 0.96
N VAL A 254 -1.43 -3.74 2.25
CA VAL A 254 -2.05 -2.86 3.26
C VAL A 254 -1.00 -2.02 3.95
N VAL A 255 -0.02 -2.68 4.57
CA VAL A 255 0.96 -2.00 5.42
C VAL A 255 1.82 -1.05 4.61
N ALA A 256 2.39 -1.49 3.49
CA ALA A 256 3.27 -0.63 2.69
C ALA A 256 2.57 0.61 2.10
N VAL A 257 1.26 0.55 1.85
CA VAL A 257 0.50 1.66 1.26
C VAL A 257 -0.07 2.59 2.32
N TYR A 258 -0.69 2.06 3.37
CA TYR A 258 -1.35 2.89 4.38
C TYR A 258 -0.42 3.31 5.54
N PHE A 259 0.64 2.54 5.76
CA PHE A 259 1.61 2.72 6.84
C PHE A 259 3.05 2.54 6.35
N PRO A 260 3.50 3.29 5.32
CA PRO A 260 4.82 3.08 4.70
C PRO A 260 5.98 3.19 5.68
N THR A 261 5.82 4.00 6.72
CA THR A 261 6.81 4.24 7.77
C THR A 261 6.85 3.16 8.84
N LEU A 262 5.84 2.27 8.93
CA LEU A 262 5.82 1.18 9.90
C LEU A 262 7.01 0.22 9.69
N CYS A 263 7.37 -0.04 8.43
CA CYS A 263 8.50 -0.92 8.14
C CYS A 263 9.84 -0.30 8.50
N TYR A 264 9.99 1.03 8.40
CA TYR A 264 11.19 1.71 8.91
C TYR A 264 11.30 1.55 10.41
N TRP A 265 10.17 1.69 11.11
CA TRP A 265 10.12 1.54 12.56
C TRP A 265 10.41 0.11 13.03
N VAL A 266 9.84 -0.91 12.36
CA VAL A 266 10.05 -2.33 12.69
C VAL A 266 11.47 -2.77 12.37
N SER A 267 11.99 -2.40 11.20
CA SER A 267 13.33 -2.82 10.77
C SER A 267 14.46 -2.00 11.40
N LYS A 268 14.14 -0.85 12.01
CA LYS A 268 15.11 0.16 12.47
C LYS A 268 16.10 0.58 11.37
N SER A 269 15.67 0.50 10.11
CA SER A 269 16.45 0.84 8.93
C SER A 269 15.58 1.62 7.93
N CYS A 270 16.19 2.43 7.07
CA CYS A 270 15.45 3.16 6.02
C CYS A 270 15.16 2.31 4.78
N LYS A 271 14.92 1.00 4.98
CA LYS A 271 14.50 0.06 3.93
C LYS A 271 12.99 0.07 3.81
N SER A 272 12.46 0.20 2.59
CA SER A 272 11.01 0.21 2.39
C SER A 272 10.41 -1.14 2.81
N CYS A 273 9.09 -1.20 3.02
CA CYS A 273 8.41 -2.47 3.27
C CYS A 273 8.68 -3.51 2.18
N ASN A 274 8.84 -3.03 0.94
CA ASN A 274 9.13 -3.89 -0.19
C ASN A 274 10.55 -4.46 -0.10
N ASP A 275 11.54 -3.61 0.17
CA ASP A 275 12.93 -4.06 0.31
C ASP A 275 13.10 -5.02 1.50
N LEU A 276 12.43 -4.73 2.62
CA LEU A 276 12.43 -5.62 3.78
C LEU A 276 11.86 -7.00 3.44
N TYR A 277 10.77 -7.04 2.66
CA TYR A 277 10.17 -8.28 2.20
C TYR A 277 11.09 -9.01 1.22
N GLU A 278 11.62 -8.33 0.20
CA GLU A 278 12.52 -8.94 -0.78
C GLU A 278 13.78 -9.53 -0.13
N ASP A 279 14.41 -8.78 0.77
CA ASP A 279 15.65 -9.19 1.42
C ASP A 279 15.49 -10.40 2.37
N ASN A 280 14.37 -10.47 3.10
CA ASN A 280 14.23 -11.44 4.20
C ASN A 280 13.20 -12.54 3.94
N VAL A 281 12.17 -12.26 3.16
CA VAL A 281 10.96 -13.09 3.09
C VAL A 281 10.76 -13.65 1.69
N ALA A 282 10.98 -12.87 0.63
CA ALA A 282 10.69 -13.28 -0.74
C ALA A 282 11.49 -14.52 -1.17
N ALA A 283 12.80 -14.54 -0.91
CA ALA A 283 13.64 -15.69 -1.25
C ALA A 283 13.20 -16.96 -0.49
N ALA A 284 12.89 -16.83 0.80
CA ALA A 284 12.43 -17.95 1.63
C ALA A 284 11.05 -18.46 1.18
N LEU A 285 10.09 -17.56 0.97
CA LEU A 285 8.76 -17.93 0.46
C LEU A 285 8.84 -18.51 -0.94
N GLY A 286 9.63 -17.93 -1.84
CA GLY A 286 9.85 -18.46 -3.18
C GLY A 286 10.42 -19.88 -3.16
N ALA A 287 11.42 -20.14 -2.31
CA ALA A 287 11.99 -21.48 -2.13
C ALA A 287 10.97 -22.46 -1.56
N VAL A 288 10.21 -22.07 -0.51
CA VAL A 288 9.15 -22.89 0.08
C VAL A 288 8.07 -23.21 -0.95
N THR A 289 7.58 -22.21 -1.69
CA THR A 289 6.60 -22.39 -2.76
C THR A 289 7.13 -23.33 -3.84
N PHE A 290 8.36 -23.13 -4.31
CA PHE A 290 8.98 -24.00 -5.31
C PHE A 290 9.08 -25.46 -4.85
N ILE A 291 9.54 -25.69 -3.61
CA ILE A 291 9.65 -27.02 -3.01
C ILE A 291 8.28 -27.67 -2.89
N LEU A 292 7.29 -26.94 -2.36
CA LEU A 292 5.94 -27.48 -2.16
C LEU A 292 5.23 -27.75 -3.50
N CYS A 293 5.38 -26.87 -4.50
CA CYS A 293 4.88 -27.09 -5.86
C CYS A 293 5.53 -28.32 -6.49
N SER A 294 6.84 -28.50 -6.31
CA SER A 294 7.57 -29.68 -6.79
C SER A 294 7.04 -30.96 -6.14
N PHE A 295 6.85 -30.97 -4.82
CA PHE A 295 6.25 -32.10 -4.11
C PHE A 295 4.82 -32.36 -4.55
N ALA A 296 4.00 -31.33 -4.75
CA ALA A 296 2.63 -31.47 -5.20
C ALA A 296 2.56 -32.10 -6.61
N ILE A 297 3.38 -31.63 -7.55
CA ILE A 297 3.51 -32.20 -8.89
C ILE A 297 4.00 -33.65 -8.81
N MET A 298 5.02 -33.91 -7.99
CA MET A 298 5.59 -35.23 -7.77
C MET A 298 4.54 -36.20 -7.20
N PHE A 299 3.74 -35.78 -6.21
CA PHE A 299 2.64 -36.58 -5.67
C PHE A 299 1.60 -36.90 -6.73
N VAL A 300 1.25 -35.94 -7.60
CA VAL A 300 0.31 -36.21 -8.70
C VAL A 300 0.91 -37.22 -9.69
N PHE A 301 2.19 -37.11 -10.04
CA PHE A 301 2.84 -38.10 -10.92
C PHE A 301 2.94 -39.49 -10.29
N TYR A 302 3.34 -39.60 -9.02
CA TYR A 302 3.40 -40.87 -8.32
C TYR A 302 2.02 -41.48 -8.12
N PHE A 303 1.02 -40.66 -7.79
CA PHE A 303 -0.36 -41.12 -7.69
C PHE A 303 -0.85 -41.62 -9.07
N GLU A 304 -0.63 -40.86 -10.13
CA GLU A 304 -1.02 -41.27 -11.49
C GLU A 304 -0.31 -42.58 -11.92
N ALA A 305 0.99 -42.70 -11.67
CA ALA A 305 1.76 -43.89 -11.99
C ALA A 305 1.31 -45.11 -11.17
N GLY A 306 1.12 -44.93 -9.85
CA GLY A 306 0.73 -45.98 -8.92
C GLY A 306 -0.69 -46.49 -9.18
N TYR A 307 -1.60 -45.62 -9.61
CA TYR A 307 -3.00 -45.96 -9.86
C TYR A 307 -3.37 -46.07 -11.33
N ARG A 308 -2.38 -46.15 -12.25
CA ARG A 308 -2.61 -46.23 -13.70
C ARG A 308 -3.61 -47.34 -14.07
N ARG A 309 -3.58 -48.49 -13.39
CA ARG A 309 -4.51 -49.60 -13.63
C ARG A 309 -5.96 -49.23 -13.29
N TYR A 310 -6.18 -48.55 -12.16
CA TYR A 310 -7.51 -48.12 -11.72
C TYR A 310 -8.04 -46.92 -12.51
N LEU A 311 -7.14 -46.08 -13.02
CA LEU A 311 -7.48 -44.88 -13.79
C LEU A 311 -7.73 -45.15 -15.27
N HIS A 312 -7.32 -46.31 -15.80
CA HIS A 312 -7.43 -46.65 -17.22
C HIS A 312 -8.89 -46.59 -17.72
N ASP A 313 -9.85 -46.96 -16.88
CA ASP A 313 -11.29 -47.00 -17.23
C ASP A 313 -11.96 -45.62 -17.28
N ILE A 314 -11.29 -44.56 -16.78
CA ILE A 314 -11.81 -43.19 -16.75
C ILE A 314 -11.48 -42.43 -18.05
N GLY A 315 -10.78 -43.12 -18.96
CA GLY A 315 -10.30 -42.58 -20.22
C GLY A 315 -8.98 -41.84 -20.04
N PRO A 316 -8.47 -41.25 -21.12
CA PRO A 316 -7.07 -40.91 -21.20
C PRO A 316 -6.67 -39.78 -20.23
N MET A 317 -5.47 -39.95 -19.64
CA MET A 317 -4.99 -39.14 -18.52
C MET A 317 -4.67 -37.67 -18.89
N TRP A 318 -4.72 -37.32 -20.18
CA TRP A 318 -4.58 -35.92 -20.63
C TRP A 318 -5.68 -34.98 -20.13
N LYS A 319 -6.80 -35.50 -19.60
CA LYS A 319 -7.81 -34.68 -18.90
C LYS A 319 -7.23 -33.92 -17.69
N PHE A 320 -6.12 -34.42 -17.13
CA PHE A 320 -5.42 -33.83 -15.99
C PHE A 320 -4.14 -33.07 -16.37
N LEU A 321 -3.81 -33.07 -17.67
CA LEU A 321 -2.79 -32.22 -18.26
C LEU A 321 -3.19 -30.75 -18.19
N GLY A 322 -4.48 -30.44 -18.00
CA GLY A 322 -4.95 -29.08 -17.76
C GLY A 322 -4.24 -28.43 -16.58
N VAL A 323 -4.32 -28.99 -15.37
CA VAL A 323 -3.67 -28.38 -14.19
C VAL A 323 -2.14 -28.47 -14.23
N LYS A 324 -1.57 -29.60 -14.67
CA LYS A 324 -0.11 -29.72 -14.86
C LYS A 324 0.43 -28.73 -15.90
N GLY A 325 -0.34 -28.57 -16.97
CA GLY A 325 -0.06 -27.70 -18.10
C GLY A 325 -0.21 -26.24 -17.72
N ILE A 326 -1.25 -25.84 -16.99
CA ILE A 326 -1.45 -24.47 -16.52
C ILE A 326 -0.21 -24.03 -15.75
N VAL A 327 0.15 -24.70 -14.65
CA VAL A 327 1.29 -24.32 -13.81
C VAL A 327 2.60 -24.24 -14.62
N SER A 328 2.81 -25.20 -15.53
CA SER A 328 4.02 -25.23 -16.37
C SER A 328 4.04 -24.13 -17.43
N VAL A 329 2.91 -23.87 -18.10
CA VAL A 329 2.75 -22.86 -19.15
C VAL A 329 2.87 -21.47 -18.54
N THR A 330 2.23 -21.26 -17.40
CA THR A 330 2.29 -20.07 -16.55
C THR A 330 3.73 -19.67 -16.23
N TYR A 331 4.49 -20.62 -15.66
CA TYR A 331 5.89 -20.42 -15.33
C TYR A 331 6.77 -20.21 -16.58
N PHE A 332 6.56 -21.00 -17.63
CA PHE A 332 7.29 -20.88 -18.88
C PHE A 332 7.03 -19.55 -19.58
N GLN A 333 5.79 -19.06 -19.56
CA GLN A 333 5.42 -17.74 -20.07
C GLN A 333 6.15 -16.64 -19.32
N TRP A 334 6.17 -16.70 -17.99
CA TRP A 334 6.93 -15.74 -17.18
C TRP A 334 8.42 -15.73 -17.55
N LEU A 335 9.03 -16.90 -17.70
CA LEU A 335 10.43 -17.05 -18.09
C LEU A 335 10.70 -16.47 -19.49
N VAL A 336 9.86 -16.81 -20.47
CA VAL A 336 10.00 -16.30 -21.86
C VAL A 336 9.82 -14.79 -21.90
N ILE A 337 8.79 -14.25 -21.24
CA ILE A 337 8.55 -12.80 -21.21
C ILE A 337 9.72 -12.09 -20.51
N SER A 338 10.22 -12.62 -19.40
CA SER A 338 11.39 -12.07 -18.69
C SER A 338 12.65 -12.07 -19.56
N MET A 339 12.85 -13.12 -20.37
CA MET A 339 13.96 -13.19 -21.33
C MET A 339 13.79 -12.17 -22.47
N LEU A 340 12.58 -12.05 -23.03
CA LEU A 340 12.25 -11.08 -24.07
C LEU A 340 12.33 -9.63 -23.56
N ALA A 341 11.99 -9.39 -22.30
CA ALA A 341 12.05 -8.07 -21.67
C ALA A 341 13.46 -7.47 -21.76
N ARG A 342 14.49 -8.30 -21.54
CA ARG A 342 15.89 -7.89 -21.69
C ARG A 342 16.25 -7.56 -23.14
N TRP A 343 15.66 -8.25 -24.11
CA TRP A 343 15.91 -8.02 -25.53
C TRP A 343 15.23 -6.74 -26.04
N PHE A 344 13.99 -6.50 -25.62
CA PHE A 344 13.20 -5.33 -26.04
C PHE A 344 13.34 -4.12 -25.11
N ASN A 345 14.18 -4.19 -24.08
CA ASN A 345 14.35 -3.16 -23.06
C ASN A 345 13.01 -2.75 -22.41
N TRP A 346 12.17 -3.74 -22.09
CA TRP A 346 10.91 -3.52 -21.40
C TRP A 346 11.16 -3.22 -19.92
N ASP A 347 10.45 -2.22 -19.40
CA ASP A 347 10.36 -2.00 -17.96
C ASP A 347 9.47 -3.07 -17.30
N ASP A 348 9.57 -3.21 -15.98
CA ASP A 348 8.78 -4.20 -15.22
C ASP A 348 7.26 -4.05 -15.49
N THR A 349 6.79 -2.83 -15.70
CA THR A 349 5.38 -2.54 -16.02
C THR A 349 4.94 -3.28 -17.29
N ASN A 350 5.74 -3.20 -18.36
CA ASN A 350 5.44 -3.87 -19.62
C ASN A 350 5.56 -5.39 -19.49
N VAL A 351 6.51 -5.90 -18.69
CA VAL A 351 6.64 -7.34 -18.39
C VAL A 351 5.35 -7.87 -17.76
N TYR A 352 4.88 -7.24 -16.68
CA TYR A 352 3.64 -7.63 -16.01
C TYR A 352 2.40 -7.46 -16.90
N LEU A 353 2.35 -6.39 -17.69
CA LEU A 353 1.24 -6.12 -18.60
C LEU A 353 1.10 -7.23 -19.65
N TRP A 354 2.18 -7.57 -20.35
CA TRP A 354 2.17 -8.63 -21.36
C TRP A 354 1.88 -10.00 -20.76
N HIS A 355 2.41 -10.27 -19.57
CA HIS A 355 2.11 -11.50 -18.85
C HIS A 355 0.62 -11.61 -18.50
N CYS A 356 0.02 -10.55 -17.96
CA CYS A 356 -1.42 -10.53 -17.65
C CYS A 356 -2.30 -10.63 -18.90
N LEU A 357 -1.93 -9.96 -19.99
CA LEU A 357 -2.67 -10.01 -21.26
C LEU A 357 -2.66 -11.40 -21.86
N LEU A 358 -1.48 -12.04 -21.86
CA LEU A 358 -1.34 -13.40 -22.35
C LEU A 358 -2.17 -14.36 -21.51
N TYR A 359 -2.16 -14.23 -20.18
CA TYR A 359 -3.00 -15.03 -19.28
C TYR A 359 -4.49 -14.83 -19.58
N ALA A 360 -4.94 -13.58 -19.65
CA ALA A 360 -6.33 -13.26 -19.95
C ALA A 360 -6.78 -13.90 -21.26
N PHE A 361 -5.92 -13.92 -22.28
CA PHE A 361 -6.17 -14.59 -23.56
C PHE A 361 -6.23 -16.12 -23.45
N TRP A 362 -5.41 -16.75 -22.60
CA TRP A 362 -5.43 -18.21 -22.42
C TRP A 362 -6.61 -18.72 -21.61
N MET A 363 -7.21 -17.91 -20.72
CA MET A 363 -8.32 -18.36 -19.87
C MET A 363 -9.56 -18.84 -20.66
N PRO A 364 -10.02 -18.16 -21.73
CA PRO A 364 -11.08 -18.69 -22.59
C PRO A 364 -10.69 -20.00 -23.26
N VAL A 365 -9.47 -20.10 -23.79
CA VAL A 365 -8.98 -21.31 -24.45
C VAL A 365 -8.98 -22.49 -23.48
N LEU A 366 -8.52 -22.25 -22.26
CA LEU A 366 -8.52 -23.22 -21.19
C LEU A 366 -9.94 -23.62 -20.77
N ALA A 367 -10.87 -22.67 -20.68
CA ALA A 367 -12.28 -22.95 -20.41
C ALA A 367 -12.92 -23.81 -21.52
N VAL A 368 -12.65 -23.50 -22.79
CA VAL A 368 -13.08 -24.32 -23.94
C VAL A 368 -12.45 -25.71 -23.87
N PHE A 369 -11.16 -25.80 -23.57
CA PHE A 369 -10.46 -27.08 -23.41
C PHE A 369 -11.12 -27.93 -22.32
N HIS A 370 -11.45 -27.34 -21.16
CA HIS A 370 -12.17 -28.03 -20.10
C HIS A 370 -13.56 -28.48 -20.53
N ALA A 371 -14.32 -27.62 -21.20
CA ALA A 371 -15.67 -27.90 -21.69
C ALA A 371 -15.70 -29.04 -22.73
N THR A 372 -14.77 -29.01 -23.69
CA THR A 372 -14.84 -29.84 -24.90
C THR A 372 -13.99 -31.10 -24.82
N LEU A 373 -12.82 -31.04 -24.19
CA LEU A 373 -11.83 -32.12 -24.22
C LEU A 373 -11.69 -32.80 -22.85
N ALA A 374 -11.58 -32.03 -21.77
CA ALA A 374 -11.39 -32.61 -20.44
C ALA A 374 -12.69 -33.24 -19.91
N TYR A 375 -13.80 -32.52 -20.03
CA TYR A 375 -15.09 -32.88 -19.43
C TYR A 375 -16.24 -32.78 -20.44
N PRO A 376 -16.18 -33.47 -21.59
CA PRO A 376 -17.21 -33.34 -22.61
C PRO A 376 -18.60 -33.69 -22.08
N PHE A 377 -19.50 -32.72 -22.16
CA PHE A 377 -20.93 -32.91 -21.90
C PHE A 377 -21.63 -33.34 -23.21
N GLN A 378 -21.74 -34.64 -23.45
CA GLN A 378 -22.48 -35.14 -24.62
C GLN A 378 -23.99 -35.10 -24.37
N ALA A 379 -24.64 -34.01 -24.77
CA ALA A 379 -26.10 -33.87 -24.72
C ALA A 379 -26.84 -34.64 -25.85
N GLY A 380 -26.13 -35.36 -26.73
CA GLY A 380 -26.60 -35.70 -28.07
C GLY A 380 -26.94 -37.16 -28.40
N CYS A 381 -26.76 -38.14 -27.51
CA CYS A 381 -27.10 -39.53 -27.85
C CYS A 381 -28.60 -39.80 -27.70
N ARG A 382 -29.35 -39.47 -28.76
CA ARG A 382 -30.82 -39.58 -28.90
C ARG A 382 -31.34 -41.02 -29.07
N GLY A 383 -30.63 -42.05 -28.55
CA GLY A 383 -30.89 -43.46 -28.88
C GLY A 383 -31.14 -44.43 -27.73
N SER A 384 -30.77 -44.15 -26.48
CA SER A 384 -31.25 -44.93 -25.33
C SER A 384 -31.19 -44.08 -24.06
N GLU A 385 -32.27 -44.09 -23.28
CA GLU A 385 -32.44 -43.22 -22.12
C GLU A 385 -31.42 -43.49 -21.00
N SER A 386 -30.75 -44.65 -21.04
CA SER A 386 -29.71 -45.03 -20.08
C SER A 386 -28.31 -44.45 -20.38
N GLN A 387 -28.09 -43.69 -21.45
CA GLN A 387 -26.77 -43.16 -21.84
C GLN A 387 -26.67 -41.63 -21.90
N ARG A 388 -27.44 -40.88 -21.10
CA ARG A 388 -27.36 -39.40 -21.04
C ARG A 388 -26.15 -38.84 -20.26
N LEU A 389 -25.26 -39.70 -19.80
CA LEU A 389 -24.12 -39.33 -18.94
C LEU A 389 -22.83 -39.58 -19.72
N ALA A 390 -21.89 -38.63 -19.67
CA ALA A 390 -20.60 -38.77 -20.33
C ALA A 390 -19.97 -40.14 -19.99
N PRO A 391 -19.34 -40.86 -20.94
CA PRO A 391 -18.84 -42.23 -20.72
C PRO A 391 -17.96 -42.40 -19.47
N TRP A 392 -17.14 -41.39 -19.16
CA TRP A 392 -16.30 -41.38 -17.97
C TRP A 392 -17.12 -41.19 -16.69
N LEU A 393 -18.15 -40.34 -16.74
CA LEU A 393 -19.02 -40.06 -15.61
C LEU A 393 -19.97 -41.23 -15.38
N THR A 394 -20.50 -41.87 -16.43
CA THR A 394 -21.22 -43.14 -16.29
C THR A 394 -20.35 -44.24 -15.72
N SER A 395 -19.11 -44.40 -16.21
CA SER A 395 -18.17 -45.38 -15.69
C SER A 395 -17.97 -45.17 -14.18
N TRP A 396 -17.66 -43.94 -13.80
CA TRP A 396 -17.50 -43.55 -12.40
C TRP A 396 -18.77 -43.73 -11.55
N LEU A 397 -19.93 -43.31 -12.08
CA LEU A 397 -21.21 -43.45 -11.40
C LEU A 397 -21.63 -44.91 -11.23
N ARG A 398 -21.31 -45.79 -12.20
CA ARG A 398 -21.53 -47.23 -12.07
C ARG A 398 -20.66 -47.81 -10.97
N THR A 399 -19.37 -47.47 -10.92
CA THR A 399 -18.47 -47.88 -9.84
C THR A 399 -19.03 -47.50 -8.47
N VAL A 400 -19.56 -46.28 -8.35
CA VAL A 400 -20.16 -45.78 -7.12
C VAL A 400 -21.46 -46.49 -6.74
N ARG A 401 -22.31 -46.82 -7.72
CA ARG A 401 -23.63 -47.43 -7.53
C ARG A 401 -23.53 -48.88 -7.05
N ILE A 402 -22.56 -49.64 -7.56
CA ILE A 402 -22.36 -51.06 -7.19
C ILE A 402 -22.05 -51.22 -5.68
N ASN A 403 -21.30 -50.29 -5.07
CA ASN A 403 -21.02 -50.36 -3.64
C ASN A 403 -22.26 -50.11 -2.76
N CYS A 404 -23.18 -49.25 -3.19
CA CYS A 404 -24.36 -48.94 -2.38
C CYS A 404 -25.35 -50.12 -2.33
N GLN A 405 -25.33 -50.99 -3.34
CA GLN A 405 -26.20 -52.17 -3.40
C GLN A 405 -25.64 -53.31 -2.53
N ARG A 406 -24.31 -53.50 -2.52
CA ARG A 406 -23.63 -54.46 -1.61
C ARG A 406 -23.81 -54.12 -0.14
N ASP A 407 -23.74 -52.84 0.24
CA ASP A 407 -23.92 -52.42 1.63
C ASP A 407 -25.35 -52.72 2.12
N CYS A 408 -26.35 -52.66 1.25
CA CYS A 408 -27.72 -53.05 1.58
C CYS A 408 -27.89 -54.58 1.66
N GLU A 409 -27.26 -55.35 0.75
CA GLU A 409 -27.33 -56.82 0.74
C GLU A 409 -26.60 -57.46 1.93
N THR A 410 -25.49 -56.89 2.39
CA THR A 410 -24.76 -57.40 3.57
C THR A 410 -25.45 -57.09 4.91
N THR A 411 -26.20 -55.98 5.01
CA THR A 411 -27.10 -55.77 6.15
C THR A 411 -28.37 -56.63 6.10
N ALA A 412 -28.82 -57.04 4.90
CA ALA A 412 -29.98 -57.91 4.76
C ALA A 412 -29.63 -59.38 5.04
N SER A 413 -28.41 -59.84 4.74
CA SER A 413 -28.01 -61.24 4.94
C SER A 413 -27.45 -61.57 6.34
N SER A 414 -27.32 -60.59 7.24
CA SER A 414 -26.87 -60.81 8.64
C SER A 414 -28.02 -60.78 9.65
N ALA A 415 -29.27 -60.69 9.19
CA ALA A 415 -30.47 -60.71 10.05
C ALA A 415 -31.10 -62.10 10.22
N ASP A 416 -30.55 -63.16 9.62
CA ASP A 416 -31.03 -64.54 9.77
C ASP A 416 -29.85 -65.44 10.14
N VAL A 417 -29.56 -65.58 11.43
CA VAL A 417 -29.15 -66.81 12.16
C VAL A 417 -28.92 -66.37 13.61
N ASP A 418 -29.99 -66.34 14.41
CA ASP A 418 -29.91 -66.47 15.86
C ASP A 418 -30.65 -67.76 16.24
N ALA A 419 -29.88 -68.86 16.33
CA ALA A 419 -30.29 -70.09 17.00
C ALA A 419 -29.67 -70.11 18.41
N PRO A 420 -30.42 -70.43 19.47
CA PRO A 420 -29.95 -70.32 20.84
C PRO A 420 -28.95 -71.44 21.19
N ARG A 421 -27.69 -71.07 21.42
CA ARG A 421 -26.67 -71.98 21.99
C ARG A 421 -26.77 -71.99 23.52
N ARG A 422 -26.96 -73.20 24.07
CA ARG A 422 -26.95 -73.53 25.51
C ARG A 422 -25.63 -73.13 26.19
N PRO A 423 -25.64 -72.80 27.50
CA PRO A 423 -24.44 -72.62 28.29
C PRO A 423 -23.99 -73.98 28.84
N ASN A 424 -22.69 -74.28 28.80
CA ASN A 424 -22.07 -75.17 29.78
C ASN A 424 -20.55 -74.99 29.84
N SER A 425 -20.08 -75.01 31.10
CA SER A 425 -18.73 -75.26 31.64
C SER A 425 -17.64 -74.16 31.61
N PRO A 426 -16.89 -74.01 32.73
CA PRO A 426 -15.83 -73.01 32.91
C PRO A 426 -14.44 -73.58 32.52
N PRO A 427 -13.43 -72.72 32.26
CA PRO A 427 -12.07 -73.19 32.10
C PRO A 427 -11.32 -73.23 33.44
N ALA A 428 -10.63 -74.36 33.66
CA ALA A 428 -9.57 -74.52 34.63
C ALA A 428 -8.27 -73.87 34.12
N ALA A 429 -7.38 -73.62 35.08
CA ALA A 429 -6.14 -72.87 34.99
C ALA A 429 -4.94 -73.66 34.41
N GLU A 430 -3.80 -72.96 34.43
CA GLU A 430 -2.40 -73.41 34.25
C GLU A 430 -1.86 -73.37 32.81
N ALA A 431 -0.96 -72.42 32.50
CA ALA A 431 0.52 -72.47 32.70
C ALA A 431 1.17 -73.10 31.45
N ALA A 432 2.35 -72.76 30.95
CA ALA A 432 3.43 -71.81 31.20
C ALA A 432 4.21 -71.68 29.86
N GLU A 433 5.24 -70.83 29.85
CA GLU A 433 6.52 -70.95 29.09
C GLU A 433 6.52 -71.53 27.66
N GLY A 434 7.16 -70.93 26.67
CA GLY A 434 8.37 -70.12 26.69
C GLY A 434 8.93 -70.06 25.27
N SER A 435 9.83 -69.09 25.07
CA SER A 435 10.97 -69.05 24.14
C SER A 435 11.03 -70.04 22.96
N GLU A 436 11.23 -69.54 21.75
CA GLU A 436 12.46 -69.79 20.97
C GLU A 436 12.51 -69.00 19.65
N LEU A 437 13.60 -68.24 19.48
CA LEU A 437 14.28 -68.00 18.20
C LEU A 437 14.66 -69.38 17.60
N PRO A 438 14.86 -69.58 16.27
CA PRO A 438 16.06 -68.99 15.65
C PRO A 438 16.06 -68.80 14.11
N GLN A 439 17.07 -68.02 13.67
CA GLN A 439 18.00 -68.24 12.54
C GLN A 439 17.53 -68.61 11.12
N LEU A 440 17.83 -67.69 10.20
CA LEU A 440 18.86 -67.80 9.14
C LEU A 440 19.09 -69.16 8.43
N ARG A 441 18.69 -69.23 7.15
CA ARG A 441 19.40 -69.79 5.96
C ARG A 441 18.36 -70.09 4.87
N GLY A 442 18.62 -69.96 3.58
CA GLY A 442 19.84 -69.71 2.84
C GLY A 442 19.50 -69.61 1.36
N SER A 443 20.43 -69.00 0.62
CA SER A 443 20.43 -68.87 -0.84
C SER A 443 20.41 -70.22 -1.56
N ARG A 444 19.73 -70.29 -2.71
CA ARG A 444 20.15 -71.20 -3.79
C ARG A 444 19.76 -70.62 -5.15
N ALA A 445 20.77 -70.56 -6.00
CA ALA A 445 20.73 -70.16 -7.40
C ALA A 445 20.40 -71.37 -8.31
N GLU A 446 20.01 -71.03 -9.55
CA GLU A 446 20.35 -71.68 -10.84
C GLU A 446 20.08 -73.19 -11.00
N ASP A 447 19.18 -73.55 -11.92
CA ASP A 447 19.56 -73.91 -13.30
C ASP A 447 18.38 -74.50 -14.11
N ASP A 448 18.12 -73.84 -15.24
CA ASP A 448 18.03 -74.33 -16.62
C ASP A 448 17.14 -75.49 -17.13
N ALA A 449 16.73 -75.22 -18.38
CA ALA A 449 16.47 -76.11 -19.51
C ALA A 449 15.05 -76.66 -19.77
N GLY A 450 14.44 -76.10 -20.83
CA GLY A 450 14.17 -76.92 -22.03
C GLY A 450 12.70 -77.08 -22.46
N GLY A 451 12.41 -76.71 -23.72
CA GLY A 451 11.34 -77.35 -24.51
C GLY A 451 10.29 -76.42 -25.13
N SER A 452 10.51 -76.03 -26.38
CA SER A 452 9.51 -75.50 -27.33
C SER A 452 8.70 -76.67 -27.97
N PRO A 453 7.82 -76.46 -28.96
CA PRO A 453 6.53 -75.76 -29.00
C PRO A 453 5.37 -76.71 -29.36
N CYS A 454 4.10 -76.33 -29.14
CA CYS A 454 3.01 -76.81 -30.01
C CYS A 454 1.73 -75.99 -29.92
N ALA A 455 1.17 -75.72 -31.10
CA ALA A 455 -0.10 -75.10 -31.37
C ALA A 455 -1.29 -75.95 -30.88
N SER A 456 -2.37 -75.28 -30.42
CA SER A 456 -3.76 -75.49 -30.87
C SER A 456 -4.77 -74.74 -29.97
N PRO A 457 -5.97 -74.40 -30.49
CA PRO A 457 -6.84 -73.39 -29.92
C PRO A 457 -7.80 -73.98 -28.88
N LEU A 458 -7.84 -73.36 -27.69
CA LEU A 458 -8.80 -73.72 -26.65
C LEU A 458 -10.15 -73.05 -26.93
N ARG A 459 -11.01 -73.87 -27.52
CA ARG A 459 -12.47 -73.77 -27.63
C ARG A 459 -13.06 -73.46 -26.25
N MET A 460 -13.51 -72.23 -26.04
CA MET A 460 -14.14 -71.81 -24.79
C MET A 460 -15.56 -72.39 -24.74
N HIS A 461 -15.76 -73.33 -23.83
CA HIS A 461 -17.05 -73.94 -23.53
C HIS A 461 -18.01 -72.89 -23.00
N ARG A 462 -19.08 -72.65 -23.76
CA ARG A 462 -20.29 -71.95 -23.33
C ARG A 462 -21.01 -72.87 -22.34
N HIS A 463 -20.93 -72.55 -21.05
CA HIS A 463 -21.85 -73.10 -20.06
C HIS A 463 -23.09 -72.20 -20.06
N ASP A 464 -24.18 -72.73 -20.61
CA ASP A 464 -25.51 -72.20 -20.40
C ASP A 464 -25.89 -72.48 -18.93
N LEU A 465 -25.86 -71.44 -18.10
CA LEU A 465 -26.55 -71.44 -16.81
C LEU A 465 -27.93 -70.80 -17.05
N GLU A 466 -28.95 -71.65 -17.16
CA GLU A 466 -30.34 -71.27 -16.94
C GLU A 466 -30.49 -70.79 -15.49
N LEU A 467 -30.42 -69.47 -15.30
CA LEU A 467 -30.83 -68.85 -14.06
C LEU A 467 -32.35 -68.63 -14.10
N ALA A 468 -33.04 -69.31 -13.18
CA ALA A 468 -34.46 -69.21 -12.96
C ALA A 468 -34.96 -67.76 -12.95
N GLY A 469 -36.01 -67.51 -13.74
CA GLY A 469 -36.64 -66.21 -13.87
C GLY A 469 -37.23 -65.73 -12.56
N VAL A 470 -36.57 -64.74 -11.96
CA VAL A 470 -37.21 -63.78 -11.07
C VAL A 470 -37.64 -62.60 -11.93
N GLN A 471 -38.92 -62.56 -12.31
CA GLN A 471 -39.54 -61.36 -12.88
C GLN A 471 -39.56 -60.27 -11.81
N LEU A 472 -38.51 -59.45 -11.76
CA LEU A 472 -38.57 -58.17 -11.07
C LEU A 472 -39.36 -57.21 -11.97
N HIS A 473 -40.65 -57.02 -11.67
CA HIS A 473 -41.44 -55.92 -12.23
C HIS A 473 -40.88 -54.61 -11.70
N ALA A 474 -39.89 -54.05 -12.39
CA ALA A 474 -39.52 -52.65 -12.24
C ALA A 474 -40.64 -51.81 -12.87
N THR A 475 -41.50 -51.24 -12.03
CA THR A 475 -42.39 -50.16 -12.45
C THR A 475 -41.54 -48.92 -12.73
N ASP A 476 -41.06 -48.81 -13.96
CA ASP A 476 -40.39 -47.63 -14.52
C ASP A 476 -41.43 -46.53 -14.80
N ASP A 477 -42.01 -45.96 -13.75
CA ASP A 477 -42.63 -44.63 -13.83
C ASP A 477 -41.54 -43.58 -13.54
N VAL A 478 -40.55 -43.50 -14.44
CA VAL A 478 -39.61 -42.38 -14.45
C VAL A 478 -40.30 -41.24 -15.16
N VAL A 479 -40.98 -40.40 -14.37
CA VAL A 479 -41.49 -39.10 -14.77
C VAL A 479 -40.33 -38.30 -15.39
N THR A 480 -40.34 -38.20 -16.71
CA THR A 480 -39.53 -37.24 -17.45
C THR A 480 -40.13 -35.86 -17.19
N ASP A 481 -39.78 -35.28 -16.04
CA ASP A 481 -40.05 -33.87 -15.75
C ASP A 481 -39.31 -33.04 -16.80
N GLU A 482 -39.99 -32.73 -17.91
CA GLU A 482 -39.66 -31.55 -18.69
C GLU A 482 -39.63 -30.40 -17.70
N VAL A 483 -38.43 -29.87 -17.45
CA VAL A 483 -38.25 -28.68 -16.63
C VAL A 483 -39.18 -27.63 -17.23
N PRO A 484 -40.31 -27.29 -16.58
CA PRO A 484 -41.32 -26.49 -17.24
C PRO A 484 -40.69 -25.15 -17.57
N ALA A 485 -41.03 -24.55 -18.71
CA ALA A 485 -40.49 -23.24 -19.13
C ALA A 485 -40.57 -22.18 -18.00
N ARG A 486 -41.55 -22.34 -17.09
CA ARG A 486 -41.69 -21.57 -15.85
C ARG A 486 -40.51 -21.70 -14.87
N LEU A 487 -39.95 -22.91 -14.70
CA LEU A 487 -38.78 -23.13 -13.85
C LEU A 487 -37.52 -22.54 -14.50
N LEU A 488 -37.36 -22.65 -15.82
CA LEU A 488 -36.28 -21.98 -16.56
C LEU A 488 -36.34 -20.47 -16.39
N LEU A 489 -37.53 -19.87 -16.58
CA LEU A 489 -37.76 -18.44 -16.36
C LEU A 489 -37.45 -18.05 -14.90
N LEU A 490 -37.84 -18.88 -13.93
CA LEU A 490 -37.55 -18.64 -12.51
C LEU A 490 -36.05 -18.69 -12.22
N TYR A 491 -35.30 -19.62 -12.82
CA TYR A 491 -33.85 -19.65 -12.74
C TYR A 491 -33.19 -18.43 -13.40
N LEU A 492 -33.70 -17.97 -14.55
CA LEU A 492 -33.20 -16.77 -15.21
C LEU A 492 -33.48 -15.51 -14.37
N VAL A 493 -34.69 -15.35 -13.86
CA VAL A 493 -35.07 -14.23 -12.98
C VAL A 493 -34.24 -14.26 -11.70
N PHE A 494 -34.09 -15.43 -11.08
CA PHE A 494 -33.27 -15.58 -9.88
C PHE A 494 -31.79 -15.31 -10.17
N GLY A 495 -31.26 -15.78 -11.29
CA GLY A 495 -29.89 -15.51 -11.73
C GLY A 495 -29.66 -14.01 -11.97
N MET A 496 -30.58 -13.34 -12.66
CA MET A 496 -30.54 -11.89 -12.88
C MET A 496 -30.66 -11.12 -11.56
N LEU A 497 -31.51 -11.56 -10.63
CA LEU A 497 -31.65 -10.95 -9.31
C LEU A 497 -30.37 -11.15 -8.48
N CYS A 498 -29.78 -12.34 -8.48
CA CYS A 498 -28.50 -12.62 -7.82
C CYS A 498 -27.37 -11.78 -8.40
N LEU A 499 -27.30 -11.62 -9.72
CA LEU A 499 -26.33 -10.76 -10.38
C LEU A 499 -26.57 -9.28 -10.03
N TYR A 500 -27.82 -8.81 -10.05
CA TYR A 500 -28.16 -7.45 -9.65
C TYR A 500 -27.80 -7.19 -8.18
N CYS A 501 -28.13 -8.12 -7.29
CA CYS A 501 -27.79 -8.05 -5.87
C CYS A 501 -26.28 -8.11 -5.65
N SER A 502 -25.54 -8.93 -6.41
CA SER A 502 -24.07 -8.99 -6.30
C SER A 502 -23.43 -7.70 -6.80
N VAL A 503 -23.91 -7.12 -7.90
CA VAL A 503 -23.47 -5.79 -8.38
C VAL A 503 -23.73 -4.73 -7.31
N LYS A 504 -24.95 -4.67 -6.77
CA LYS A 504 -25.30 -3.70 -5.71
C LYS A 504 -24.48 -3.93 -4.44
N LEU A 505 -24.24 -5.18 -4.05
CA LEU A 505 -23.43 -5.54 -2.89
C LEU A 505 -21.97 -5.12 -3.10
N VAL A 506 -21.38 -5.47 -4.24
CA VAL A 506 -19.99 -5.12 -4.59
C VAL A 506 -19.81 -3.61 -4.70
N LEU A 507 -20.74 -2.88 -5.32
CA LEU A 507 -20.70 -1.41 -5.39
C LEU A 507 -20.90 -0.76 -4.02
N ARG A 508 -21.65 -1.39 -3.11
CA ARG A 508 -21.84 -0.89 -1.74
C ARG A 508 -20.61 -1.14 -0.86
N LEU A 509 -19.97 -2.29 -1.01
CA LEU A 509 -18.80 -2.69 -0.22
C LEU A 509 -17.51 -2.08 -0.75
N VAL A 510 -17.44 -1.84 -2.06
CA VAL A 510 -16.31 -1.20 -2.74
C VAL A 510 -16.84 -0.09 -3.64
N PRO A 511 -17.12 1.09 -3.06
CA PRO A 511 -17.64 2.24 -3.81
C PRO A 511 -16.72 2.62 -4.97
N LEU A 512 -17.31 3.24 -5.99
CA LEU A 512 -16.59 3.87 -7.11
C LEU A 512 -16.00 5.21 -6.64
N GLU A 513 -15.12 5.17 -5.64
CA GLU A 513 -14.43 6.36 -5.17
C GLU A 513 -13.57 6.94 -6.29
N ASP A 514 -13.59 8.28 -6.41
CA ASP A 514 -12.67 8.98 -7.29
C ASP A 514 -11.26 8.78 -6.77
N ALA A 515 -10.39 8.27 -7.64
CA ALA A 515 -9.04 7.84 -7.27
C ALA A 515 -8.17 8.98 -6.70
N SER A 516 -8.58 10.24 -6.87
CA SER A 516 -7.93 11.43 -6.32
C SER A 516 -8.17 11.63 -4.82
N ASP A 517 -9.32 11.20 -4.30
CA ASP A 517 -9.77 11.56 -2.94
C ASP A 517 -9.66 10.37 -1.96
N ALA A 518 -9.44 9.16 -2.49
CA ALA A 518 -9.45 7.90 -1.74
C ALA A 518 -8.15 7.57 -0.99
N ILE A 519 -7.07 8.35 -1.16
CA ILE A 519 -5.89 8.20 -0.30
C ILE A 519 -6.24 8.88 1.02
N GLY A 520 -6.91 8.14 1.91
CA GLY A 520 -7.09 8.56 3.30
C GLY A 520 -5.75 9.01 3.89
N PRO A 521 -5.76 9.91 4.89
CA PRO A 521 -4.55 10.53 5.40
C PRO A 521 -3.51 9.45 5.75
N LEU A 522 -2.38 9.50 5.05
CA LEU A 522 -1.26 8.59 5.26
C LEU A 522 -0.87 8.66 6.74
N ARG A 523 -1.02 7.55 7.46
CA ARG A 523 -0.64 7.46 8.87
C ARG A 523 0.86 7.25 8.94
N ASN A 524 1.59 8.36 8.85
CA ASN A 524 3.03 8.36 8.94
C ASN A 524 3.45 8.39 10.41
N ILE A 525 4.27 7.43 10.82
CA ILE A 525 5.12 7.55 11.99
C ILE A 525 6.14 8.64 11.66
N THR A 526 6.29 9.59 12.58
CA THR A 526 7.15 10.77 12.43
C THR A 526 8.24 10.73 13.49
N CYS A 527 9.28 11.55 13.32
CA CYS A 527 10.24 11.78 14.40
C CYS A 527 9.53 12.50 15.55
N THR A 528 9.41 11.83 16.71
CA THR A 528 8.72 12.39 17.88
C THR A 528 9.62 12.65 19.07
N ASP A 529 10.82 12.05 19.09
CA ASP A 529 11.64 11.99 20.29
C ASP A 529 12.19 13.36 20.71
N GLU A 530 12.33 14.29 19.76
CA GLU A 530 12.89 15.64 19.99
C GLU A 530 11.85 16.76 19.79
N GLY A 531 10.56 16.41 19.66
CA GLY A 531 9.47 17.34 19.38
C GLY A 531 9.21 17.54 17.88
N ASP A 532 8.42 18.56 17.54
CA ASP A 532 8.17 18.91 16.14
C ASP A 532 9.43 19.54 15.49
N LEU A 533 9.42 19.67 14.16
CA LEU A 533 10.58 20.16 13.43
C LEU A 533 10.98 21.59 13.83
N ALA A 534 10.01 22.42 14.25
CA ALA A 534 10.27 23.78 14.70
C ALA A 534 10.92 23.82 16.09
N HIS A 535 10.43 22.98 17.01
CA HIS A 535 10.98 22.80 18.35
C HIS A 535 12.40 22.25 18.30
N PHE A 536 12.66 21.24 17.45
CA PHE A 536 14.01 20.73 17.24
C PHE A 536 14.97 21.85 16.81
N LEU A 537 14.57 22.66 15.82
CA LEU A 537 15.38 23.78 15.34
C LEU A 537 15.59 24.88 16.40
N GLN A 538 14.59 25.19 17.21
CA GLN A 538 14.73 26.13 18.33
C GLN A 538 15.63 25.59 19.45
N SER A 539 15.63 24.28 19.69
CA SER A 539 16.50 23.65 20.69
C SER A 539 17.97 23.63 20.25
N ARG A 540 18.23 23.73 18.94
CA ARG A 540 19.55 23.69 18.28
C ARG A 540 19.92 25.04 17.67
N ASN A 541 19.94 26.09 18.49
CA ASN A 541 20.28 27.45 18.06
C ASN A 541 21.71 27.57 17.50
N ASP A 542 22.59 26.62 17.79
CA ASP A 542 23.96 26.54 17.25
C ASP A 542 23.99 26.29 15.73
N LEU A 543 22.94 25.68 15.16
CA LEU A 543 22.88 25.36 13.73
C LEU A 543 22.51 26.57 12.87
N ASN A 544 21.86 27.59 13.44
CA ASN A 544 21.33 28.75 12.71
C ASN A 544 20.45 28.38 11.50
N PHE A 545 19.65 27.31 11.62
CA PHE A 545 18.72 26.86 10.58
C PHE A 545 17.34 27.50 10.73
N GLN A 546 16.63 27.65 9.62
CA GLN A 546 15.28 28.20 9.54
C GLN A 546 14.41 27.36 8.59
N LEU A 547 13.17 27.06 9.00
CA LEU A 547 12.19 26.40 8.15
C LEU A 547 11.80 27.29 6.96
N LEU A 548 11.84 26.72 5.76
CA LEU A 548 11.32 27.37 4.55
C LEU A 548 9.79 27.34 4.56
N ASN A 549 9.13 28.42 4.11
CA ASN A 549 7.67 28.49 4.12
C ASN A 549 6.99 27.33 3.38
N ASP A 550 7.58 26.84 2.29
CA ASP A 550 7.03 25.70 1.54
C ASP A 550 7.07 24.38 2.33
N THR A 551 8.06 24.23 3.21
CA THR A 551 8.24 23.01 4.01
C THR A 551 7.22 22.90 5.13
N THR A 552 6.82 24.03 5.74
CA THR A 552 5.83 24.04 6.82
C THR A 552 4.44 23.64 6.32
N VAL A 553 4.09 24.04 5.10
CA VAL A 553 2.82 23.63 4.46
C VAL A 553 2.85 22.16 4.06
N ARG A 554 3.96 21.68 3.49
CA ARG A 554 4.08 20.30 2.99
C ARG A 554 4.00 19.24 4.10
N TRP A 555 4.52 19.54 5.29
CA TRP A 555 4.67 18.56 6.38
C TRP A 555 3.72 18.79 7.55
N ARG A 556 2.64 19.55 7.35
CA ARG A 556 1.61 19.77 8.36
C ARG A 556 0.66 18.58 8.41
N ASN A 557 0.70 17.82 9.49
CA ASN A 557 -0.27 16.75 9.71
C ASN A 557 -1.61 17.34 10.17
N PRO A 558 -2.75 17.04 9.50
CA PRO A 558 -4.04 17.55 9.91
C PRO A 558 -4.39 17.08 11.34
N GLY A 559 -4.70 18.03 12.22
CA GLY A 559 -5.04 17.77 13.62
C GLY A 559 -3.88 17.78 14.61
N VAL A 560 -2.63 17.96 14.16
CA VAL A 560 -1.44 18.10 15.03
C VAL A 560 -0.82 19.47 14.82
N ALA A 561 -0.42 20.15 15.90
CA ALA A 561 0.35 21.38 15.80
C ALA A 561 1.78 21.07 15.32
N GLY A 562 2.35 21.95 14.48
CA GLY A 562 3.72 21.79 14.00
C GLY A 562 3.86 21.12 12.63
N ALA A 563 5.12 21.05 12.17
CA ALA A 563 5.53 20.32 10.99
C ALA A 563 6.32 19.08 11.42
N TRP A 564 5.96 17.91 10.89
CA TRP A 564 6.53 16.63 11.30
C TRP A 564 7.09 15.89 10.10
N LEU A 565 8.34 15.45 10.20
CA LEU A 565 9.00 14.73 9.12
C LEU A 565 8.73 13.23 9.29
N PRO A 566 8.16 12.53 8.28
CA PRO A 566 8.00 11.08 8.33
C PRO A 566 9.35 10.36 8.54
N LEU A 567 9.34 9.17 9.15
CA LEU A 567 10.55 8.36 9.27
C LEU A 567 11.23 8.18 7.90
N CYS A 568 12.54 8.36 7.86
CA CYS A 568 13.40 8.29 6.67
C CYS A 568 13.11 9.32 5.58
N ALA A 569 12.25 10.31 5.83
CA ALA A 569 12.10 11.45 4.95
C ALA A 569 13.18 12.51 5.25
N SER A 570 13.53 13.28 4.21
CA SER A 570 14.42 14.43 4.32
C SER A 570 13.76 15.69 3.76
N THR A 571 14.17 16.84 4.28
CA THR A 571 13.73 18.15 3.81
C THR A 571 14.87 19.15 3.88
N GLN A 572 14.88 20.13 2.96
CA GLN A 572 15.85 21.21 2.99
C GLN A 572 15.37 22.30 3.94
N VAL A 573 16.31 22.94 4.63
CA VAL A 573 16.06 24.10 5.49
C VAL A 573 16.91 25.27 5.03
N GLY A 574 16.45 26.48 5.31
CA GLY A 574 17.21 27.71 5.09
C GLY A 574 18.15 27.99 6.25
N CYS A 575 18.98 29.03 6.09
CA CYS A 575 19.72 29.63 7.20
C CYS A 575 18.89 30.77 7.81
N GLN A 576 19.05 31.02 9.11
CA GLN A 576 18.47 32.16 9.78
C GLN A 576 18.99 33.48 9.19
N LEU A 577 18.23 34.56 9.39
CA LEU A 577 18.63 35.89 8.95
C LEU A 577 20.02 36.25 9.49
N GLY A 578 20.89 36.72 8.61
CA GLY A 578 22.30 37.00 8.94
C GLY A 578 23.26 35.84 8.73
N HIS A 579 22.79 34.69 8.24
CA HIS A 579 23.61 33.55 7.88
C HIS A 579 23.40 33.12 6.42
N TYR A 580 24.40 32.47 5.83
CA TYR A 580 24.37 31.92 4.47
C TYR A 580 24.86 30.46 4.45
N PRO A 581 24.39 29.62 3.51
CA PRO A 581 24.85 28.24 3.39
C PRO A 581 26.28 28.20 2.83
N LYS A 582 27.19 27.50 3.51
CA LYS A 582 28.61 27.40 3.11
C LYS A 582 28.84 26.71 1.75
N HIS A 583 28.04 25.68 1.46
CA HIS A 583 28.17 24.85 0.25
C HIS A 583 26.83 24.63 -0.45
N SER A 584 25.85 24.08 0.26
CA SER A 584 24.48 23.83 -0.21
C SER A 584 23.49 24.15 0.90
N LEU A 585 22.20 24.27 0.56
CA LEU A 585 21.16 24.38 1.58
C LEU A 585 21.27 23.22 2.57
N PRO A 586 21.26 23.49 3.89
CA PRO A 586 21.26 22.43 4.88
C PRO A 586 20.03 21.54 4.71
N SER A 587 20.20 20.27 5.06
CA SER A 587 19.14 19.27 4.98
C SER A 587 18.96 18.58 6.32
N LEU A 588 17.69 18.34 6.67
CA LEU A 588 17.28 17.56 7.84
C LEU A 588 16.68 16.26 7.37
N MET A 589 17.10 15.15 7.99
CA MET A 589 16.58 13.81 7.72
C MET A 589 16.14 13.18 9.04
N CYS A 590 14.92 12.66 9.04
CA CYS A 590 14.39 11.88 10.14
C CYS A 590 14.90 10.44 10.01
N THR A 591 15.62 9.93 10.99
CA THR A 591 16.17 8.56 10.95
C THR A 591 15.09 7.51 11.20
N ALA A 592 15.34 6.24 10.85
CA ALA A 592 14.44 5.12 11.19
C ALA A 592 14.25 4.92 12.70
N ALA A 593 15.17 5.44 13.51
CA ALA A 593 15.08 5.43 14.97
C ALA A 593 14.10 6.47 15.53
N GLY A 594 13.75 7.51 14.76
CA GLY A 594 12.89 8.60 15.23
C GLY A 594 13.64 9.86 15.69
N HIS A 595 14.95 9.95 15.42
CA HIS A 595 15.78 11.13 15.71
C HIS A 595 16.09 11.95 14.46
N TYR A 596 16.27 13.26 14.61
CA TYR A 596 16.71 14.12 13.51
C TYR A 596 18.22 14.03 13.31
N THR A 597 18.64 13.95 12.06
CA THR A 597 20.03 14.08 11.61
C THR A 597 20.10 15.20 10.59
N TRP A 598 21.22 15.90 10.51
CA TRP A 598 21.38 17.01 9.58
C TRP A 598 22.68 16.93 8.79
N ALA A 599 22.69 17.58 7.64
CA ALA A 599 23.88 17.78 6.82
C ALA A 599 23.91 19.21 6.29
N GLY A 600 25.09 19.83 6.27
CA GLY A 600 25.29 21.22 5.90
C GLY A 600 25.50 22.14 7.11
N GLU A 601 26.02 23.33 6.85
CA GLU A 601 26.36 24.34 7.85
C GLU A 601 25.94 25.73 7.36
N CYS A 602 25.48 26.58 8.27
CA CYS A 602 25.20 27.99 8.04
C CYS A 602 26.30 28.83 8.66
N GLU A 603 26.94 29.68 7.87
CA GLU A 603 27.99 30.60 8.31
C GLU A 603 27.43 32.02 8.44
N ALA A 604 27.94 32.78 9.40
CA ALA A 604 27.52 34.18 9.58
C ALA A 604 27.96 35.02 8.36
N ILE A 605 27.05 35.83 7.83
CA ILE A 605 27.34 36.78 6.75
C ILE A 605 28.30 37.83 7.31
N SER A 606 29.48 37.91 6.70
CA SER A 606 30.50 38.91 7.03
C SER A 606 30.67 39.87 5.87
N CYS A 607 30.53 41.18 6.12
CA CYS A 607 30.79 42.21 5.12
C CYS A 607 32.27 42.57 4.98
N GLY A 608 33.15 41.93 5.77
CA GLY A 608 34.55 42.29 5.85
C GLY A 608 34.77 43.69 6.44
N LYS A 609 36.00 44.21 6.34
CA LYS A 609 36.34 45.53 6.90
C LYS A 609 35.49 46.64 6.27
N PRO A 610 35.00 47.62 7.06
CA PRO A 610 34.22 48.74 6.54
C PRO A 610 34.97 49.50 5.43
N PRO A 611 34.27 50.01 4.40
CA PRO A 611 34.90 50.73 3.30
C PRO A 611 35.52 52.03 3.79
N ARG A 612 36.58 52.48 3.12
CA ARG A 612 37.11 53.84 3.33
C ARG A 612 36.24 54.81 2.54
N LEU A 613 35.66 55.79 3.25
CA LEU A 613 34.78 56.78 2.66
C LEU A 613 35.50 58.14 2.56
N PRO A 614 35.27 58.93 1.50
CA PRO A 614 35.94 60.21 1.31
C PRO A 614 35.56 61.17 2.44
N HIS A 615 36.56 61.89 2.97
CA HIS A 615 36.40 62.88 4.04
C HIS A 615 35.78 62.35 5.34
N ALA A 616 35.80 61.03 5.55
CA ALA A 616 35.23 60.42 6.74
C ALA A 616 36.15 59.32 7.28
N THR A 617 36.18 59.17 8.61
CA THR A 617 36.91 58.09 9.30
C THR A 617 35.94 57.30 10.16
N PRO A 618 35.95 55.95 10.10
CA PRO A 618 35.03 55.16 10.90
C PRO A 618 35.33 55.36 12.39
N ARG A 619 34.29 55.44 13.21
CA ARG A 619 34.41 55.61 14.65
C ARG A 619 35.17 54.45 15.28
N MET A 620 36.12 54.79 16.15
CA MET A 620 36.96 53.76 16.76
C MET A 620 36.17 52.82 17.68
N SER A 621 35.10 53.32 18.32
CA SER A 621 34.18 52.52 19.14
C SER A 621 33.55 51.36 18.36
N ASP A 622 33.13 51.63 17.12
CA ASP A 622 32.39 50.67 16.31
C ASP A 622 33.36 49.64 15.72
N VAL A 623 34.58 50.08 15.39
CA VAL A 623 35.61 49.27 14.76
C VAL A 623 36.38 48.37 15.73
N ALA A 624 36.43 48.73 17.01
CA ALA A 624 37.12 47.95 18.03
C ALA A 624 36.55 46.53 18.19
N SER A 625 35.27 46.33 17.86
CA SER A 625 34.60 45.02 17.96
C SER A 625 35.15 43.98 16.96
N MET A 626 35.74 44.41 15.83
CA MET A 626 36.19 43.59 14.71
C MET A 626 35.16 42.57 14.17
N ASN A 627 33.89 42.66 14.58
CA ASN A 627 32.84 41.74 14.21
C ASN A 627 31.94 42.39 13.15
N TRP A 628 32.17 42.02 11.88
CA TRP A 628 31.57 42.67 10.72
C TRP A 628 30.38 41.89 10.17
N THR A 629 29.50 41.43 11.07
CA THR A 629 28.37 40.58 10.70
C THR A 629 27.18 41.38 10.19
N TYR A 630 26.24 40.68 9.54
CA TYR A 630 24.96 41.23 9.12
C TYR A 630 24.28 42.09 10.21
N GLY A 631 23.73 43.24 9.81
CA GLY A 631 23.02 44.16 10.70
C GLY A 631 23.92 45.09 11.51
N VAL A 632 25.24 44.88 11.51
CA VAL A 632 26.19 45.80 12.16
C VAL A 632 26.23 47.12 11.39
N THR A 633 26.11 48.22 12.13
CA THR A 633 26.22 49.59 11.60
C THR A 633 27.52 50.22 12.10
N VAL A 634 28.30 50.77 11.19
CA VAL A 634 29.52 51.53 11.50
C VAL A 634 29.28 52.98 11.20
N HIS A 635 29.41 53.83 12.22
CA HIS A 635 29.30 55.27 12.07
C HIS A 635 30.66 55.85 11.69
N TYR A 636 30.64 56.93 10.90
CA TYR A 636 31.83 57.64 10.47
C TYR A 636 31.78 59.07 11.00
N ASP A 637 32.93 59.54 11.49
CA ASP A 637 33.15 60.94 11.79
C ASP A 637 33.73 61.64 10.56
N CYS A 638 33.08 62.73 10.14
CA CYS A 638 33.60 63.58 9.08
C CYS A 638 34.90 64.27 9.53
N ARG A 639 35.85 64.42 8.60
CA ARG A 639 37.17 65.01 8.86
C ARG A 639 37.01 66.47 9.24
N LYS A 640 37.48 66.83 10.44
CA LYS A 640 37.56 68.20 10.92
C LYS A 640 38.96 68.81 10.72
N PRO A 641 39.08 70.13 10.52
CA PRO A 641 37.98 71.08 10.23
C PRO A 641 37.47 70.95 8.77
N GLY A 642 36.27 71.46 8.50
CA GLY A 642 35.76 71.66 7.12
C GLY A 642 34.73 70.67 6.57
N TRP A 643 34.43 69.56 7.24
CA TRP A 643 33.35 68.64 6.82
C TRP A 643 32.38 68.34 7.97
N ARG A 644 31.08 68.30 7.66
CA ARG A 644 30.00 67.91 8.59
C ARG A 644 29.07 66.91 7.94
N GLY A 645 28.34 66.15 8.76
CA GLY A 645 27.37 65.18 8.28
C GLY A 645 27.26 64.00 9.22
N ASN A 646 26.27 63.15 8.97
CA ASN A 646 26.07 61.88 9.65
C ASN A 646 26.16 60.77 8.61
N LEU A 647 27.30 60.10 8.57
CA LEU A 647 27.59 59.02 7.62
C LEU A 647 27.65 57.69 8.37
N GLN A 648 26.97 56.68 7.85
CA GLN A 648 26.97 55.35 8.42
C GLN A 648 26.95 54.28 7.32
N ALA A 649 27.59 53.14 7.58
CA ALA A 649 27.56 51.97 6.71
C ALA A 649 26.91 50.79 7.44
N LEU A 650 25.88 50.18 6.83
CA LEU A 650 25.17 49.01 7.34
C LEU A 650 25.60 47.76 6.58
N CYS A 651 25.98 46.70 7.30
CA CYS A 651 26.26 45.40 6.69
C CYS A 651 24.95 44.71 6.25
N ASN A 652 24.71 44.63 4.94
CA ASN A 652 23.49 44.07 4.37
C ASN A 652 23.55 42.54 4.21
N ILE A 653 22.42 41.90 3.93
CA ILE A 653 22.27 40.45 3.76
C ILE A 653 23.10 39.89 2.59
N THR A 654 23.51 40.74 1.65
CA THR A 654 24.40 40.38 0.54
C THR A 654 25.87 40.25 0.96
N GLY A 655 26.21 40.52 2.22
CA GLY A 655 27.61 40.61 2.65
C GLY A 655 28.32 41.84 2.09
N THR A 656 27.56 42.89 1.76
CA THR A 656 28.10 44.17 1.28
C THR A 656 27.68 45.32 2.18
N TRP A 657 28.54 46.33 2.28
CA TRP A 657 28.25 47.55 3.02
C TRP A 657 27.32 48.48 2.23
N VAL A 658 26.18 48.85 2.82
CA VAL A 658 25.28 49.86 2.29
C VAL A 658 25.52 51.16 3.04
N VAL A 659 26.01 52.17 2.35
CA VAL A 659 26.37 53.47 2.92
C VAL A 659 25.17 54.40 2.85
N SER A 660 24.89 55.11 3.94
CA SER A 660 23.83 56.12 4.04
C SER A 660 24.35 57.40 4.69
N GLY A 661 23.91 58.54 4.15
CA GLY A 661 24.44 59.86 4.49
C GLY A 661 25.60 60.28 3.59
N LEU A 662 26.10 61.49 3.81
CA LEU A 662 27.31 62.03 3.20
C LEU A 662 27.98 63.02 4.14
N CYS A 663 29.28 63.19 3.99
CA CYS A 663 29.99 64.31 4.58
C CYS A 663 29.92 65.46 3.56
N GLU A 664 29.32 66.57 3.98
CA GLU A 664 29.23 67.81 3.22
C GLU A 664 30.33 68.76 3.68
N GLU A 665 30.91 69.47 2.73
CA GLU A 665 31.84 70.55 3.05
C GLU A 665 31.08 71.65 3.80
N ILE A 666 31.67 72.13 4.89
CA ILE A 666 31.11 73.24 5.65
C ILE A 666 31.45 74.53 4.90
N ILE A 667 30.42 75.08 4.30
CA ILE A 667 30.46 76.39 3.66
C ILE A 667 29.68 77.34 4.54
N CYS A 668 30.32 78.42 4.98
CA CYS A 668 29.60 79.53 5.57
C CYS A 668 28.87 80.31 4.48
N GLY A 669 27.68 80.79 4.84
CA GLY A 669 26.90 81.69 3.97
C GLY A 669 27.61 83.03 3.71
N PRO A 670 26.92 84.00 3.10
CA PRO A 670 27.47 85.35 2.97
C PRO A 670 27.90 85.89 4.35
N PRO A 671 28.96 86.72 4.42
CA PRO A 671 29.41 87.31 5.67
C PRO A 671 28.27 88.04 6.39
N PRO A 672 28.20 88.01 7.73
CA PRO A 672 27.12 88.66 8.45
C PRO A 672 27.11 90.18 8.19
N ASP A 673 25.99 90.71 7.71
CA ASP A 673 25.78 92.16 7.49
C ASP A 673 25.48 92.92 8.79
N ASP A 674 25.31 92.20 9.91
CA ASP A 674 24.96 92.74 11.22
C ASP A 674 26.18 93.11 12.08
N VAL A 675 27.35 93.31 11.45
CA VAL A 675 28.50 93.96 12.12
C VAL A 675 28.26 95.48 12.10
N PRO A 676 27.97 96.13 13.24
CA PRO A 676 27.57 97.53 13.24
C PRO A 676 28.69 98.43 12.75
N HIS A 677 28.34 99.37 11.87
CA HIS A 677 29.26 100.35 11.30
C HIS A 677 30.44 99.74 10.54
N ALA A 678 30.23 98.60 9.87
CA ALA A 678 31.27 97.94 9.10
C ALA A 678 30.70 97.26 7.86
N THR A 679 31.46 97.29 6.77
CA THR A 679 31.17 96.55 5.54
C THR A 679 32.22 95.46 5.29
N PRO A 680 31.83 94.25 4.87
CA PRO A 680 32.79 93.17 4.67
C PRO A 680 33.71 93.48 3.47
N VAL A 681 35.02 93.42 3.70
CA VAL A 681 36.04 93.59 2.65
C VAL A 681 36.25 92.26 1.97
N LEU A 682 35.30 91.90 1.09
CA LEU A 682 35.50 90.79 0.16
C LEU A 682 36.35 91.29 -1.00
N ASN A 683 37.46 90.60 -1.27
CA ASN A 683 38.31 90.91 -2.40
C ASN A 683 37.45 90.84 -3.69
N PRO A 684 37.33 91.90 -4.51
CA PRO A 684 36.34 91.98 -5.58
C PRO A 684 36.46 90.90 -6.66
N ASN A 685 37.63 90.25 -6.78
CA ASN A 685 37.86 89.08 -7.64
C ASN A 685 37.28 87.74 -7.11
N ARG A 686 36.70 87.72 -5.91
CA ARG A 686 36.15 86.52 -5.24
C ARG A 686 34.68 86.69 -4.83
N THR A 687 33.94 87.54 -5.51
CA THR A 687 32.54 87.92 -5.20
C THR A 687 31.49 86.80 -5.36
N GLY A 688 31.91 85.53 -5.37
CA GLY A 688 31.03 84.36 -5.33
C GLY A 688 31.71 83.07 -4.84
N GLU A 689 32.93 83.13 -4.27
CA GLU A 689 33.58 81.95 -3.69
C GLU A 689 33.06 81.71 -2.27
N ASN A 690 32.57 80.49 -2.05
CA ASN A 690 32.13 79.97 -0.76
C ASN A 690 33.22 80.12 0.32
N VAL A 691 32.91 80.79 1.44
CA VAL A 691 33.84 80.93 2.57
C VAL A 691 33.86 79.60 3.34
N SER A 692 34.97 78.86 3.26
CA SER A 692 35.10 77.58 3.96
C SER A 692 35.50 77.77 5.42
N THR A 693 35.27 76.74 6.24
CA THR A 693 35.64 76.73 7.66
C THR A 693 37.09 77.13 7.91
N GLY A 694 37.29 78.00 8.91
CA GLY A 694 38.58 78.57 9.28
C GLY A 694 39.00 79.79 8.46
N MET A 695 38.32 80.11 7.35
CA MET A 695 38.53 81.37 6.66
C MET A 695 37.95 82.54 7.47
N ALA A 696 38.69 83.64 7.53
CA ALA A 696 38.28 84.87 8.20
C ALA A 696 37.96 85.97 7.18
N VAL A 697 36.78 86.57 7.31
CA VAL A 697 36.35 87.75 6.56
C VAL A 697 36.69 88.98 7.39
N ARG A 698 37.42 89.93 6.80
CA ARG A 698 37.74 91.21 7.43
C ARG A 698 36.68 92.24 7.09
N TYR A 699 36.35 93.10 8.03
CA TYR A 699 35.43 94.21 7.84
C TYR A 699 36.17 95.54 7.82
N GLN A 700 35.69 96.45 6.98
CA GLN A 700 36.10 97.84 6.94
C GLN A 700 35.05 98.66 7.67
N CYS A 701 35.47 99.37 8.70
CA CYS A 701 34.58 100.26 9.43
C CYS A 701 34.13 101.44 8.56
N ASP A 702 32.90 101.90 8.76
CA ASP A 702 32.34 103.10 8.14
C ASP A 702 33.16 104.34 8.54
N ASP A 703 33.02 105.43 7.77
CA ASP A 703 33.65 106.71 8.07
C ASP A 703 33.34 107.16 9.52
N MET A 704 34.35 107.67 10.23
CA MET A 704 34.31 108.03 11.65
C MET A 704 34.26 106.84 12.62
N TYR A 705 34.55 105.61 12.17
CA TYR A 705 34.74 104.46 13.03
C TYR A 705 36.08 103.79 12.74
N ASN A 706 36.74 103.29 13.79
CA ASN A 706 38.04 102.62 13.69
C ASN A 706 38.00 101.24 14.36
N GLY A 707 38.78 100.31 13.82
CA GLY A 707 38.86 98.92 14.27
C GLY A 707 39.06 97.95 13.11
N THR A 708 39.31 96.69 13.44
CA THR A 708 39.46 95.60 12.46
C THR A 708 38.58 94.42 12.87
N PRO A 709 37.24 94.52 12.75
CA PRO A 709 36.38 93.39 13.03
C PRO A 709 36.66 92.26 12.04
N THR A 710 36.64 91.02 12.53
CA THR A 710 36.79 89.82 11.71
C THR A 710 35.69 88.83 12.03
N ALA A 711 35.16 88.17 11.01
CA ALA A 711 34.23 87.06 11.17
C ALA A 711 34.88 85.78 10.62
N THR A 712 35.15 84.81 11.49
CA THR A 712 35.76 83.53 11.12
C THR A 712 34.69 82.47 10.95
N CYS A 713 34.69 81.76 9.82
CA CYS A 713 33.75 80.67 9.56
C CYS A 713 34.04 79.49 10.51
N GLY A 714 33.09 79.18 11.39
CA GLY A 714 33.17 78.10 12.36
C GLY A 714 32.93 76.70 11.76
N ASP A 715 33.19 75.67 12.55
CA ASP A 715 32.94 74.26 12.21
C ASP A 715 31.43 73.93 12.11
N ASP A 716 30.56 74.82 12.56
CA ASP A 716 29.10 74.71 12.44
C ASP A 716 28.55 75.40 11.18
N GLY A 717 29.41 76.06 10.41
CA GLY A 717 29.02 76.89 9.26
C GLY A 717 28.46 78.26 9.67
N MET A 718 28.61 78.63 10.95
CA MET A 718 28.26 79.96 11.46
C MET A 718 29.52 80.81 11.61
N TYR A 719 29.37 82.11 11.46
CA TYR A 719 30.47 83.03 11.68
C TYR A 719 30.65 83.35 13.16
N VAL A 720 31.87 83.17 13.65
CA VAL A 720 32.32 83.68 14.95
C VAL A 720 32.91 85.06 14.74
N LYS A 721 32.27 86.08 15.31
CA LYS A 721 32.67 87.48 15.17
C LYS A 721 33.63 87.88 16.28
N GLU A 722 34.72 88.53 15.91
CA GLU A 722 35.73 89.06 16.82
C GLU A 722 36.01 90.54 16.48
N GLY A 723 36.20 91.36 17.51
CA GLY A 723 36.37 92.80 17.36
C GLY A 723 35.06 93.57 17.15
N ARG A 724 35.16 94.90 17.09
CA ARG A 724 34.05 95.82 16.81
C ARG A 724 34.60 97.14 16.27
N CYS A 725 33.84 97.80 15.42
CA CYS A 725 34.12 99.18 15.03
C CYS A 725 33.78 100.11 16.21
N ARG A 726 34.70 101.01 16.55
CA ARG A 726 34.52 101.99 17.63
C ARG A 726 34.45 103.37 17.03
N LYS A 727 33.50 104.18 17.48
CA LYS A 727 33.34 105.54 16.97
C LYS A 727 34.58 106.36 17.31
N GLU A 728 35.11 107.06 16.31
CA GLU A 728 36.12 108.08 16.50
C GLU A 728 35.46 109.30 17.15
N CYS A 729 35.98 109.66 18.32
CA CYS A 729 35.67 110.88 19.01
C CYS A 729 36.55 112.00 18.48
N GLY A 730 35.99 113.21 18.40
CA GLY A 730 36.80 114.41 18.24
C GLY A 730 37.78 114.58 19.40
N PRO A 731 38.76 115.49 19.27
CA PRO A 731 39.66 115.79 20.37
C PRO A 731 38.87 116.19 21.62
N PRO A 732 39.35 115.82 22.83
CA PRO A 732 38.73 116.21 24.08
C PRO A 732 38.48 117.73 24.07
N PRO A 733 37.29 118.19 24.47
CA PRO A 733 36.96 119.61 24.43
C PRO A 733 37.97 120.41 25.24
N SER A 734 38.37 121.58 24.74
CA SER A 734 39.20 122.49 25.54
C SER A 734 38.40 123.00 26.74
N LEU A 735 38.93 122.78 27.94
CA LEU A 735 38.35 123.32 29.17
C LEU A 735 39.09 124.61 29.54
N LEU A 736 38.34 125.61 30.00
CA LEU A 736 38.95 126.83 30.53
C LEU A 736 39.61 126.50 31.87
N HIS A 737 40.90 126.79 32.02
CA HIS A 737 41.73 126.46 33.19
C HIS A 737 42.04 124.97 33.41
N ALA A 738 41.88 124.13 32.40
CA ALA A 738 42.39 122.76 32.46
C ALA A 738 42.86 122.30 31.07
N SER A 739 44.04 121.68 31.02
CA SER A 739 44.59 121.08 29.81
C SER A 739 44.41 119.56 29.87
N ALA A 740 43.94 118.97 28.77
CA ALA A 740 43.83 117.52 28.70
C ALA A 740 45.25 116.90 28.79
N ASN A 741 45.50 116.11 29.82
CA ASN A 741 46.73 115.39 30.08
C ASN A 741 46.67 114.03 29.39
N PHE A 742 47.18 113.97 28.17
CA PHE A 742 47.32 112.72 27.44
C PHE A 742 48.71 112.62 26.81
N ASP A 743 49.28 111.43 26.85
CA ASP A 743 50.54 111.16 26.17
C ASP A 743 50.31 111.15 24.66
N ASN A 744 50.79 112.21 23.99
CA ASN A 744 50.58 112.51 22.57
C ASN A 744 51.03 111.40 21.58
N VAL A 745 51.76 110.39 22.04
CA VAL A 745 52.43 109.41 21.16
C VAL A 745 51.46 108.37 20.57
N ILE A 746 50.39 108.00 21.29
CA ILE A 746 49.42 106.99 20.81
C ILE A 746 48.18 107.66 20.21
N THR A 747 47.73 108.77 20.80
CA THR A 747 46.49 109.48 20.40
C THR A 747 46.65 110.30 19.12
N GLY A 748 47.87 110.74 18.78
CA GLY A 748 48.16 111.47 17.55
C GLY A 748 48.09 110.63 16.27
N ALA A 749 48.16 109.29 16.37
CA ALA A 749 48.18 108.39 15.22
C ALA A 749 46.84 107.68 14.94
N VAL A 750 46.01 107.46 15.97
CA VAL A 750 44.78 106.63 15.86
C VAL A 750 43.50 107.43 16.19
N GLY A 751 43.62 108.66 16.68
CA GLY A 751 42.49 109.46 17.14
C GLY A 751 41.94 109.00 18.50
N TRP A 752 40.93 109.70 19.02
CA TRP A 752 40.23 109.29 20.23
C TRP A 752 39.14 108.28 19.87
N LEU A 753 39.02 107.18 20.60
CA LEU A 753 38.02 106.16 20.34
C LEU A 753 37.03 106.05 21.50
N GLU A 754 35.81 105.63 21.18
CA GLU A 754 34.78 105.33 22.16
C GLU A 754 35.32 104.45 23.32
N GLY A 755 35.12 104.95 24.54
CA GLY A 755 35.57 104.31 25.78
C GLY A 755 36.96 104.74 26.26
N MET A 756 37.72 105.50 25.47
CA MET A 756 38.93 106.18 25.95
C MET A 756 38.55 107.29 26.95
N ARG A 757 39.43 107.55 27.91
CA ARG A 757 39.27 108.61 28.91
C ARG A 757 40.42 109.60 28.78
N ALA A 758 40.10 110.88 28.78
CA ALA A 758 41.07 111.97 28.85
C ALA A 758 41.04 112.52 30.28
N ASP A 759 42.15 112.38 30.99
CA ASP A 759 42.32 113.07 32.26
C ASP A 759 42.70 114.52 31.96
N TYR A 760 42.18 115.47 32.74
CA TYR A 760 42.55 116.87 32.61
C TYR A 760 43.40 117.29 33.80
N LEU A 761 44.46 118.04 33.52
CA LEU A 761 45.24 118.72 34.53
C LEU A 761 44.72 120.16 34.65
N CYS A 762 44.19 120.51 35.82
CA CYS A 762 43.82 121.89 36.12
C CYS A 762 45.07 122.78 36.20
N ASP A 763 44.93 124.02 35.72
CA ASP A 763 45.98 125.03 35.84
C ASP A 763 46.20 125.39 37.33
N PRO A 764 47.44 125.75 37.74
CA PRO A 764 47.74 126.08 39.13
C PRO A 764 46.83 127.20 39.67
N GLY A 765 46.07 126.92 40.73
CA GLY A 765 45.11 127.84 41.34
C GLY A 765 43.63 127.51 41.07
N PHE A 766 43.37 126.47 40.28
CA PHE A 766 42.04 125.91 40.02
C PHE A 766 42.03 124.44 40.45
N GLU A 767 41.03 124.01 41.23
CA GLU A 767 40.83 122.61 41.65
C GLU A 767 39.68 121.97 40.90
#